data_AF-A0A6J0C374-F1
#
_entry.id   AF-A0A6J0C374-F1
#
_cell.length_a   1.000
_cell.length_b   1.000
_cell.length_c   1.000
_cell.angle_alpha   90.00
_cell.angle_beta   90.00
_cell.angle_gamma   90.00
#
_symmetry.space_group_name_H-M   'P 1'
#
loop_
_entity.id
_entity.type
_entity.pdbx_description
1 polymer ?
#
loop_
_entity_poly.entity_id
_entity_poly.type
_entity_poly.pdbx_seq_one_letter_code
_entity_poly.pdbx_strand_id
1 'polypeptide(L)'
;MKMKIKELEELGKKTSFERNLHAYLNVCVNCGLTSEASRTLLWYRKRGKYLKYVLRGLNIVHYNTVLHGFASVGNLEKLKVFLRIIAQDSLKTNSQTYAAVFECVGRIADHQNHQGYLESISSDMAARHISFNDVLDKSVFINDQREMVLRGIRILNPDFEPIYTKSNTSYANHLLDEISKTDSQQTTPAKGLFSVPELSEMARRQMELESLGHVTLKSIATNAEPSPTVLLCRKKVMESEKMWRRIIAESFQRDLDILKKQCTTGESLQRPINIYPYLKVLDEHHYIDVIAKEIKRLATGSEMFSPSLNTLTRNLGHNIFRKYEIEMKSRYGVSKKIFRIYGKYCDRYLNGYNGMNTRSIWQNLLHEEIHSGPTTDIQITEWPSTVFGSLGRFLYDIILRDIKIDVNCIKNKSKTERYLPAFYTVFRNTRYVITQEIKPHPVLSRIYKQAQLDTLDFDTTDVPSVIPPVPWHTVHHGGYLVAGQKIIRLPYQAVQQWRILQSIPQQQIYPVLDCLNQLGSIPWRINQPVLDIAVKVFQNGGSKKLDIPEPQSPVVPTVTVDANASKEERVKASKARLKERQKRSDMYSLWCDTLYKLSLANHFRGQVFWLPHSLDFRGRVYPVPPHLNHLGSDLARSLMVFALGKPLGPDGLDWLKIHIINITGLKKRESNDERLKYANELLPKILDSAENPFTGEKWWQESEEPWQTLAACFEIANAVKSPKPSEYISHFPVHQDGSCNGLQHYAALGRDEQGAESVNLVPRPKPQDVYSSVAALVEKERQKDAENGVKIAQVLDGLIKRKVIKQTVMTTVYGVTRFGARLQIARQLKEIEFSEEYLWRGSSYLVIKTFNSLREMFTSTKLIQDWLTDCARYIALVCAENVEWVTPLGLPVVQPYSKGYTNYQAQRPDAHLIMDMFTKPNVMKQKNAFPPNFIHSLDSCHMMLTSVHCEHAGITFVSVHDCFWTHACTVPVMNKICREQFVALHSEPILHNLSNFLVERFGYKESELRDDESVPASEKLKLNNVLKQVPVQGTFDLKSVLASVYFFS
;
A
#
# COMPACT_ATOMS: atom_id res chain seq x y z
N MET A 1 -17.73 -19.60 -24.04
CA MET A 1 -17.46 -20.90 -23.37
C MET A 1 -16.42 -20.69 -22.26
N LYS A 2 -16.85 -20.74 -21.00
CA LYS A 2 -15.98 -20.60 -19.83
C LYS A 2 -15.05 -21.82 -19.75
N MET A 3 -13.75 -21.61 -19.59
CA MET A 3 -12.72 -22.64 -19.75
C MET A 3 -12.89 -23.79 -18.74
N LYS A 4 -12.59 -25.03 -19.15
CA LYS A 4 -12.60 -26.17 -18.23
C LYS A 4 -11.50 -26.02 -17.19
N ILE A 5 -11.71 -26.49 -15.96
CA ILE A 5 -10.73 -26.38 -14.85
C ILE A 5 -9.34 -26.93 -15.25
N LYS A 6 -9.31 -28.04 -15.98
CA LYS A 6 -8.06 -28.64 -16.47
C LYS A 6 -7.29 -27.70 -17.43
N GLU A 7 -8.00 -26.94 -18.26
CA GLU A 7 -7.39 -25.96 -19.17
C GLU A 7 -6.87 -24.74 -18.41
N LEU A 8 -7.58 -24.30 -17.36
CA LEU A 8 -7.12 -23.25 -16.46
C LEU A 8 -5.84 -23.64 -15.70
N GLU A 9 -5.76 -24.88 -15.22
CA GLU A 9 -4.55 -25.42 -14.57
C GLU A 9 -3.36 -25.50 -15.55
N GLU A 10 -3.59 -25.94 -16.79
CA GLU A 10 -2.57 -25.95 -17.84
C GLU A 10 -2.10 -24.53 -18.21
N LEU A 11 -3.01 -23.57 -18.32
CA LEU A 11 -2.70 -22.17 -18.57
C LEU A 11 -1.93 -21.54 -17.40
N GLY A 12 -2.28 -21.90 -16.16
CA GLY A 12 -1.55 -21.50 -14.97
C GLY A 12 -0.12 -22.03 -14.95
N LYS A 13 0.08 -23.31 -15.28
CA LYS A 13 1.42 -23.90 -15.41
C LYS A 13 2.24 -23.21 -16.50
N LYS A 14 1.64 -23.01 -17.68
CA LYS A 14 2.26 -22.28 -18.80
C LYS A 14 2.70 -20.88 -18.38
N THR A 15 1.81 -20.10 -17.78
CA THR A 15 2.11 -18.70 -17.43
C THR A 15 3.16 -18.61 -16.32
N SER A 16 3.13 -19.52 -15.35
CA SER A 16 4.15 -19.60 -14.31
C SER A 16 5.52 -19.93 -14.91
N PHE A 17 5.58 -20.87 -15.85
CA PHE A 17 6.79 -21.21 -16.59
C PHE A 17 7.36 -20.02 -17.38
N GLU A 18 6.52 -19.30 -18.14
CA GLU A 18 6.91 -18.10 -18.88
C GLU A 18 7.58 -17.06 -17.98
N ARG A 19 6.97 -16.76 -16.83
CA ARG A 19 7.54 -15.80 -15.86
C ARG A 19 8.87 -16.29 -15.29
N ASN A 20 8.95 -17.56 -14.90
CA ASN A 20 10.16 -18.14 -14.31
C ASN A 20 11.33 -18.14 -15.30
N LEU A 21 11.08 -18.53 -16.55
CA LEU A 21 12.10 -18.56 -17.59
C LEU A 21 12.54 -17.14 -17.97
N HIS A 22 11.61 -16.21 -18.17
CA HIS A 22 11.96 -14.83 -18.52
C HIS A 22 12.80 -14.15 -17.43
N ALA A 23 12.43 -14.29 -16.15
CA ALA A 23 13.20 -13.77 -15.03
C ALA A 23 14.63 -14.35 -14.99
N TYR A 24 14.78 -15.66 -15.19
CA TYR A 24 16.09 -16.31 -15.20
C TYR A 24 16.97 -15.82 -16.36
N LEU A 25 16.43 -15.76 -17.58
CA LEU A 25 17.16 -15.30 -18.76
C LEU A 25 17.60 -13.83 -18.60
N ASN A 26 16.71 -12.97 -18.10
CA ASN A 26 17.00 -11.55 -17.86
C ASN A 26 18.16 -11.38 -16.87
N VAL A 27 18.11 -12.09 -15.73
CA VAL A 27 19.19 -12.04 -14.73
C VAL A 27 20.50 -12.59 -15.29
N CYS A 28 20.48 -13.70 -16.04
CA CYS A 28 21.69 -14.22 -16.69
C CYS A 28 22.33 -13.19 -17.64
N VAL A 29 21.54 -12.51 -18.46
CA VAL A 29 22.05 -11.46 -19.37
C VAL A 29 22.61 -10.28 -18.59
N ASN A 30 21.94 -9.82 -17.54
CA ASN A 30 22.41 -8.72 -16.69
C ASN A 30 23.70 -9.07 -15.91
N CYS A 31 23.97 -10.35 -15.67
CA CYS A 31 25.22 -10.85 -15.08
C CYS A 31 26.34 -11.08 -16.10
N GLY A 32 26.12 -10.82 -17.40
CA GLY A 32 27.07 -11.17 -18.46
C GLY A 32 27.15 -12.67 -18.77
N LEU A 33 26.22 -13.49 -18.25
CA LEU A 33 26.13 -14.93 -18.47
C LEU A 33 25.25 -15.27 -19.68
N THR A 34 25.41 -14.53 -20.79
CA THR A 34 24.59 -14.68 -22.01
C THR A 34 24.69 -16.10 -22.60
N SER A 35 25.86 -16.72 -22.53
CA SER A 35 26.06 -18.12 -22.96
C SER A 35 25.18 -19.09 -22.15
N GLU A 36 25.04 -18.87 -20.83
CA GLU A 36 24.20 -19.71 -19.97
C GLU A 36 22.71 -19.51 -20.24
N ALA A 37 22.30 -18.25 -20.47
CA ALA A 37 20.95 -17.93 -20.93
C ALA A 37 20.62 -18.66 -22.24
N SER A 38 21.55 -18.62 -23.20
CA SER A 38 21.40 -19.28 -24.50
C SER A 38 21.28 -20.81 -24.36
N ARG A 39 22.10 -21.43 -23.50
CA ARG A 39 22.07 -22.87 -23.21
C ARG A 39 20.74 -23.28 -22.59
N THR A 40 20.25 -22.51 -21.63
CA THR A 40 18.98 -22.76 -20.94
C THR A 40 17.79 -22.68 -21.89
N LEU A 41 17.75 -21.64 -22.73
CA LEU A 41 16.68 -21.47 -23.72
C LEU A 41 16.65 -22.62 -24.73
N LEU A 42 17.81 -23.01 -25.28
CA LEU A 42 17.92 -24.13 -26.22
C LEU A 42 17.56 -25.48 -25.59
N TRP A 43 17.89 -25.67 -24.32
CA TRP A 43 17.52 -26.87 -23.56
C TRP A 43 16.00 -27.01 -23.46
N TYR A 44 15.28 -25.94 -23.09
CA TYR A 44 13.82 -25.95 -23.04
C TYR A 44 13.19 -26.08 -24.42
N ARG A 45 13.78 -25.48 -25.47
CA ARG A 45 13.36 -25.67 -26.86
C ARG A 45 13.42 -27.15 -27.26
N LYS A 46 14.53 -27.85 -26.97
CA LYS A 46 14.70 -29.27 -27.28
C LYS A 46 13.69 -30.15 -26.54
N ARG A 47 13.44 -29.87 -25.25
CA ARG A 47 12.51 -30.62 -24.40
C ARG A 47 11.03 -30.25 -24.57
N GLY A 48 10.73 -29.07 -25.13
CA GLY A 48 9.37 -28.64 -25.46
C GLY A 48 8.66 -29.66 -26.36
N LYS A 49 9.41 -30.41 -27.18
CA LYS A 49 8.90 -31.54 -27.98
C LYS A 49 8.19 -32.63 -27.15
N TYR A 50 8.50 -32.77 -25.86
CA TYR A 50 7.94 -33.80 -24.97
C TYR A 50 6.96 -33.24 -23.92
N LEU A 51 6.97 -31.93 -23.67
CA LEU A 51 6.11 -31.27 -22.67
C LEU A 51 5.29 -30.15 -23.32
N LYS A 52 4.00 -30.40 -23.57
CA LYS A 52 3.09 -29.49 -24.29
C LYS A 52 3.02 -28.07 -23.69
N TYR A 53 3.10 -27.92 -22.36
CA TYR A 53 3.06 -26.60 -21.71
C TYR A 53 4.37 -25.80 -21.90
N VAL A 54 5.52 -26.49 -22.02
CA VAL A 54 6.83 -25.86 -22.27
C VAL A 54 6.90 -25.35 -23.71
N LEU A 55 6.49 -26.17 -24.68
CA LEU A 55 6.44 -25.77 -26.10
C LEU A 55 5.57 -24.53 -26.29
N ARG A 56 4.38 -24.52 -25.67
CA ARG A 56 3.42 -23.42 -25.77
C ARG A 56 3.82 -22.19 -24.94
N GLY A 57 4.81 -22.30 -24.05
CA GLY A 57 5.29 -21.23 -23.18
C GLY A 57 6.53 -20.50 -23.70
N LEU A 58 7.24 -21.02 -24.70
CA LEU A 58 8.31 -20.27 -25.36
C LEU A 58 7.69 -19.20 -26.26
N ASN A 59 8.17 -17.96 -26.13
CA ASN A 59 7.65 -16.80 -26.86
C ASN A 59 8.79 -15.84 -27.23
N ILE A 60 8.51 -14.87 -28.10
CA ILE A 60 9.51 -13.94 -28.65
C ILE A 60 10.27 -13.15 -27.58
N VAL A 61 9.66 -12.85 -26.42
CA VAL A 61 10.29 -12.09 -25.33
C VAL A 61 11.53 -12.81 -24.79
N HIS A 62 11.47 -14.14 -24.65
CA HIS A 62 12.60 -14.95 -24.21
C HIS A 62 13.77 -14.88 -25.19
N TYR A 63 13.48 -14.95 -26.49
CA TYR A 63 14.50 -14.87 -27.55
C TYR A 63 15.08 -13.46 -27.64
N ASN A 64 14.25 -12.41 -27.57
CA ASN A 64 14.69 -11.01 -27.58
C ASN A 64 15.65 -10.71 -26.41
N THR A 65 15.39 -11.28 -25.22
CA THR A 65 16.27 -11.10 -24.05
C THR A 65 17.68 -11.61 -24.34
N VAL A 66 17.80 -12.80 -24.95
CA VAL A 66 19.09 -13.39 -25.33
C VAL A 66 19.72 -12.64 -26.52
N LEU A 67 18.91 -12.21 -27.49
CA LEU A 67 19.37 -11.42 -28.65
C LEU A 67 20.03 -10.11 -28.21
N HIS A 68 19.40 -9.33 -27.33
CA HIS A 68 19.99 -8.10 -26.82
C HIS A 68 21.25 -8.35 -25.98
N GLY A 69 21.33 -9.48 -25.29
CA GLY A 69 22.55 -9.90 -24.60
C GLY A 69 23.74 -10.18 -25.54
N PHE A 70 23.49 -10.58 -26.80
CA PHE A 70 24.53 -10.71 -27.81
C PHE A 70 24.77 -9.42 -28.60
N ALA A 71 23.71 -8.63 -28.83
CA ALA A 71 23.78 -7.35 -29.53
C ALA A 71 24.63 -6.34 -28.75
N SER A 72 24.51 -6.31 -27.42
CA SER A 72 25.30 -5.42 -26.55
C SER A 72 26.82 -5.66 -26.65
N VAL A 73 27.24 -6.88 -27.01
CA VAL A 73 28.65 -7.27 -27.20
C VAL A 73 29.05 -7.25 -28.69
N GLY A 74 28.14 -6.92 -29.61
CA GLY A 74 28.40 -6.91 -31.05
C GLY A 74 28.59 -8.30 -31.68
N ASN A 75 28.02 -9.37 -31.10
CA ASN A 75 28.18 -10.72 -31.62
C ASN A 75 27.14 -11.07 -32.70
N LEU A 76 27.41 -10.64 -33.94
CA LEU A 76 26.51 -10.81 -35.08
C LEU A 76 26.27 -12.29 -35.47
N GLU A 77 27.29 -13.14 -35.36
CA GLU A 77 27.18 -14.55 -35.76
C GLU A 77 26.18 -15.32 -34.88
N LYS A 78 26.23 -15.13 -33.56
CA LYS A 78 25.23 -15.70 -32.65
C LYS A 78 23.84 -15.11 -32.89
N LEU A 79 23.76 -13.81 -33.18
CA LEU A 79 22.51 -13.13 -33.47
C LEU A 79 21.81 -13.75 -34.71
N LYS A 80 22.55 -13.93 -35.81
CA LYS A 80 22.05 -14.60 -37.04
C LYS A 80 21.52 -16.01 -36.75
N VAL A 81 22.20 -16.79 -35.91
CA VAL A 81 21.75 -18.13 -35.51
C VAL A 81 20.40 -18.07 -34.78
N PHE A 82 20.25 -17.15 -33.83
CA PHE A 82 19.00 -17.00 -33.08
C PHE A 82 17.83 -16.50 -33.95
N LEU A 83 18.08 -15.60 -34.91
CA LEU A 83 17.05 -15.19 -35.88
C LEU A 83 16.57 -16.36 -36.75
N ARG A 84 17.48 -17.23 -37.20
CA ARG A 84 17.09 -18.47 -37.92
C ARG A 84 16.24 -19.38 -37.04
N ILE A 85 16.58 -19.49 -35.75
CA ILE A 85 15.80 -20.29 -34.80
C ILE A 85 14.40 -19.71 -34.59
N ILE A 86 14.27 -18.39 -34.46
CA ILE A 86 12.98 -17.71 -34.35
C ILE A 86 12.11 -18.00 -35.57
N ALA A 87 12.69 -17.94 -36.77
CA ALA A 87 11.99 -18.28 -38.01
C ALA A 87 11.56 -19.76 -38.05
N GLN A 88 12.43 -20.70 -37.65
CA GLN A 88 12.09 -22.13 -37.54
C GLN A 88 10.95 -22.40 -36.57
N ASP A 89 10.92 -21.68 -35.44
CA ASP A 89 9.89 -21.81 -34.42
C ASP A 89 8.60 -21.04 -34.78
N SER A 90 8.54 -20.41 -35.96
CA SER A 90 7.40 -19.63 -36.47
C SER A 90 6.94 -18.54 -35.48
N LEU A 91 7.88 -17.95 -34.74
CA LEU A 91 7.60 -16.88 -33.79
C LEU A 91 7.51 -15.54 -34.52
N LYS A 92 6.49 -14.74 -34.19
CA LYS A 92 6.33 -13.39 -34.75
C LYS A 92 7.39 -12.46 -34.16
N THR A 93 8.27 -11.93 -35.02
CA THR A 93 9.24 -10.88 -34.68
C THR A 93 8.53 -9.54 -34.44
N ASN A 94 9.13 -8.65 -33.66
CA ASN A 94 8.59 -7.33 -33.34
C ASN A 94 9.70 -6.25 -33.39
N SER A 95 9.33 -4.98 -33.19
CA SER A 95 10.29 -3.85 -33.20
C SER A 95 11.52 -4.10 -32.32
N GLN A 96 11.33 -4.68 -31.13
CA GLN A 96 12.42 -5.00 -30.21
C GLN A 96 13.41 -6.03 -30.80
N THR A 97 12.92 -7.01 -31.56
CA THR A 97 13.79 -7.97 -32.26
C THR A 97 14.70 -7.26 -33.25
N TYR A 98 14.17 -6.33 -34.04
CA TYR A 98 14.94 -5.57 -35.03
C TYR A 98 15.86 -4.55 -34.38
N ALA A 99 15.46 -3.95 -33.24
CA ALA A 99 16.33 -3.10 -32.45
C ALA A 99 17.63 -3.81 -32.05
N ALA A 100 17.58 -5.09 -31.64
CA ALA A 100 18.78 -5.87 -31.36
C ALA A 100 19.71 -6.04 -32.59
N VAL A 101 19.14 -6.16 -33.79
CA VAL A 101 19.93 -6.30 -35.04
C VAL A 101 20.68 -5.01 -35.34
N PHE A 102 19.96 -3.89 -35.38
CA PHE A 102 20.56 -2.58 -35.66
C PHE A 102 21.54 -2.16 -34.57
N GLU A 103 21.25 -2.47 -33.29
CA GLU A 103 22.18 -2.25 -32.18
C GLU A 103 23.50 -2.98 -32.44
N CYS A 104 23.43 -4.27 -32.78
CA CYS A 104 24.60 -5.11 -32.99
C CYS A 104 25.49 -4.56 -34.12
N VAL A 105 24.91 -4.22 -35.28
CA VAL A 105 25.66 -3.66 -36.42
C VAL A 105 26.18 -2.24 -36.12
N GLY A 106 25.40 -1.42 -35.40
CA GLY A 106 25.82 -0.09 -34.95
C GLY A 106 27.05 -0.11 -34.02
N ARG A 107 27.24 -1.21 -33.26
CA ARG A 107 28.39 -1.40 -32.36
C ARG A 107 29.64 -1.98 -33.04
N ILE A 108 29.54 -2.68 -34.17
CA ILE A 108 30.67 -3.34 -34.86
C ILE A 108 31.43 -2.33 -35.72
N ALA A 109 32.73 -2.10 -35.51
CA ALA A 109 33.51 -1.09 -36.25
C ALA A 109 33.51 -1.23 -37.80
N ASP A 110 33.36 -2.44 -38.35
CA ASP A 110 33.28 -2.72 -39.79
C ASP A 110 31.83 -2.69 -40.31
N HIS A 111 31.19 -1.52 -40.20
CA HIS A 111 29.76 -1.36 -40.51
C HIS A 111 29.45 -1.50 -42.02
N GLN A 112 30.40 -1.09 -42.89
CA GLN A 112 30.17 -0.97 -44.34
C GLN A 112 29.99 -2.33 -45.02
N ASN A 113 30.67 -3.37 -44.53
CA ASN A 113 30.54 -4.73 -45.05
C ASN A 113 29.20 -5.43 -44.72
N HIS A 114 28.34 -4.80 -43.92
CA HIS A 114 27.09 -5.38 -43.44
C HIS A 114 25.83 -4.73 -44.03
N GLN A 115 25.98 -3.78 -44.97
CA GLN A 115 24.85 -3.07 -45.60
C GLN A 115 23.87 -4.04 -46.29
N GLY A 116 24.35 -4.98 -47.11
CA GLY A 116 23.47 -5.94 -47.78
C GLY A 116 22.69 -6.86 -46.83
N TYR A 117 23.24 -7.14 -45.64
CA TYR A 117 22.51 -7.86 -44.60
C TYR A 117 21.38 -7.00 -44.00
N LEU A 118 21.66 -5.71 -43.75
CA LEU A 118 20.65 -4.76 -43.25
C LEU A 118 19.52 -4.54 -44.28
N GLU A 119 19.81 -4.52 -45.59
CA GLU A 119 18.80 -4.43 -46.65
C GLU A 119 17.84 -5.63 -46.65
N SER A 120 18.38 -6.84 -46.43
CA SER A 120 17.58 -8.05 -46.24
C SER A 120 16.66 -7.96 -45.02
N ILE A 121 17.17 -7.42 -43.90
CA ILE A 121 16.40 -7.21 -42.68
C ILE A 121 15.32 -6.14 -42.88
N SER A 122 15.64 -5.06 -43.59
CA SER A 122 14.68 -4.00 -43.92
C SER A 122 13.52 -4.53 -44.78
N SER A 123 13.81 -5.42 -45.73
CA SER A 123 12.79 -6.10 -46.54
C SER A 123 11.90 -7.01 -45.67
N ASP A 124 12.50 -7.74 -44.72
CA ASP A 124 11.78 -8.59 -43.75
C ASP A 124 10.87 -7.77 -42.80
N MET A 125 11.32 -6.58 -42.40
CA MET A 125 10.54 -5.62 -41.63
C MET A 125 9.35 -5.07 -42.41
N ALA A 126 9.57 -4.66 -43.67
CA ALA A 126 8.52 -4.16 -44.56
C ALA A 126 7.42 -5.21 -44.78
N ALA A 127 7.80 -6.48 -44.97
CA ALA A 127 6.86 -7.60 -45.09
C ALA A 127 5.99 -7.83 -43.83
N ARG A 128 6.40 -7.28 -42.68
CA ARG A 128 5.68 -7.36 -41.40
C ARG A 128 5.06 -6.04 -40.97
N HIS A 129 5.07 -5.03 -41.83
CA HIS A 129 4.56 -3.69 -41.55
C HIS A 129 5.24 -3.02 -40.34
N ILE A 130 6.55 -3.21 -40.18
CA ILE A 130 7.36 -2.53 -39.16
C ILE A 130 8.26 -1.52 -39.85
N SER A 131 8.11 -0.24 -39.53
CA SER A 131 8.94 0.84 -40.05
C SER A 131 10.21 1.06 -39.20
N PHE A 132 11.19 1.81 -39.73
CA PHE A 132 12.33 2.27 -38.92
C PHE A 132 11.89 3.12 -37.73
N ASN A 133 10.82 3.92 -37.90
CA ASN A 133 10.26 4.72 -36.80
C ASN A 133 9.66 3.83 -35.71
N ASP A 134 8.98 2.75 -36.08
CA ASP A 134 8.46 1.77 -35.11
C ASP A 134 9.56 1.10 -34.28
N VAL A 135 10.78 0.96 -34.83
CA VAL A 135 11.93 0.44 -34.10
C VAL A 135 12.40 1.42 -33.03
N LEU A 136 12.40 2.73 -33.30
CA LEU A 136 12.85 3.73 -32.31
C LEU A 136 11.75 4.18 -31.34
N ASP A 137 10.49 4.19 -31.75
CA ASP A 137 9.37 4.66 -30.93
C ASP A 137 8.81 3.54 -30.02
N LYS A 138 8.70 2.31 -30.52
CA LYS A 138 8.05 1.20 -29.79
C LYS A 138 9.01 0.30 -29.00
N SER A 139 10.34 0.45 -29.17
CA SER A 139 11.33 -0.36 -28.46
C SER A 139 11.80 0.27 -27.15
N VAL A 140 12.26 -0.60 -26.25
CA VAL A 140 12.83 -0.23 -24.97
C VAL A 140 14.35 -0.26 -25.08
N PHE A 141 15.01 0.83 -24.67
CA PHE A 141 16.45 1.01 -24.77
C PHE A 141 17.09 1.20 -23.40
N ILE A 142 18.23 0.55 -23.17
CA ILE A 142 19.10 0.78 -22.02
C ILE A 142 20.36 1.55 -22.45
N ASN A 143 20.92 2.38 -21.57
CA ASN A 143 22.14 3.17 -21.83
C ASN A 143 22.12 3.90 -23.19
N ASP A 144 23.07 3.57 -24.06
CA ASP A 144 23.36 4.15 -25.38
C ASP A 144 22.71 3.36 -26.53
N GLN A 145 21.86 2.39 -26.23
CA GLN A 145 21.30 1.49 -27.25
C GLN A 145 20.50 2.24 -28.32
N ARG A 146 19.79 3.30 -27.94
CA ARG A 146 18.99 4.11 -28.87
C ARG A 146 19.88 4.74 -29.93
N GLU A 147 21.01 5.30 -29.52
CA GLU A 147 22.01 5.92 -30.38
C GLU A 147 22.66 4.87 -31.31
N MET A 148 22.97 3.68 -30.79
CA MET A 148 23.53 2.60 -31.61
C MET A 148 22.55 2.08 -32.65
N VAL A 149 21.27 1.96 -32.30
CA VAL A 149 20.21 1.57 -33.24
C VAL A 149 20.01 2.64 -34.31
N LEU A 150 19.96 3.92 -33.93
CA LEU A 150 19.87 5.02 -34.89
C LEU A 150 21.08 5.04 -35.84
N ARG A 151 22.29 4.81 -35.31
CA ARG A 151 23.50 4.64 -36.13
C ARG A 151 23.36 3.49 -37.11
N GLY A 152 22.83 2.35 -36.68
CA GLY A 152 22.57 1.19 -37.54
C GLY A 152 21.56 1.48 -38.65
N ILE A 153 20.49 2.22 -38.36
CA ILE A 153 19.47 2.62 -39.35
C ILE A 153 20.06 3.61 -40.36
N ARG A 154 20.88 4.56 -39.90
CA ARG A 154 21.52 5.58 -40.77
C ARG A 154 22.52 5.03 -41.78
N ILE A 155 22.94 3.77 -41.64
CA ILE A 155 23.71 3.06 -42.68
C ILE A 155 22.86 2.83 -43.93
N LEU A 156 21.56 2.54 -43.76
CA LEU A 156 20.61 2.36 -44.87
C LEU A 156 19.97 3.67 -45.32
N ASN A 157 19.69 4.57 -44.36
CA ASN A 157 19.02 5.84 -44.62
C ASN A 157 19.72 6.97 -43.83
N PRO A 158 20.76 7.61 -44.40
CA PRO A 158 21.57 8.62 -43.71
C PRO A 158 20.78 9.79 -43.12
N ASP A 159 19.72 10.22 -43.80
CA ASP A 159 18.90 11.39 -43.44
C ASP A 159 17.73 11.03 -42.50
N PHE A 160 17.67 9.80 -41.99
CA PHE A 160 16.59 9.37 -41.12
C PHE A 160 16.60 10.09 -39.75
N GLU A 161 15.46 10.68 -39.41
CA GLU A 161 15.16 11.26 -38.11
C GLU A 161 13.92 10.60 -37.47
N PRO A 162 14.01 10.13 -36.22
CA PRO A 162 12.88 9.53 -35.53
C PRO A 162 11.82 10.56 -35.12
N ILE A 163 10.55 10.18 -35.29
CA ILE A 163 9.38 10.89 -34.81
C ILE A 163 8.77 10.08 -33.66
N TYR A 164 8.80 10.64 -32.46
CA TYR A 164 8.29 9.98 -31.27
C TYR A 164 6.82 10.31 -31.03
N THR A 165 6.04 9.31 -30.63
CA THR A 165 4.62 9.50 -30.36
C THR A 165 4.43 10.29 -29.06
N LYS A 166 3.77 11.45 -29.13
CA LYS A 166 3.41 12.22 -27.94
C LYS A 166 2.24 11.54 -27.21
N SER A 167 2.36 11.40 -25.89
CA SER A 167 1.27 10.86 -25.06
C SER A 167 0.07 11.81 -25.07
N ASN A 168 -1.13 11.27 -25.27
CA ASN A 168 -2.35 12.04 -25.07
C ASN A 168 -2.56 12.26 -23.56
N THR A 169 -2.66 13.53 -23.15
CA THR A 169 -2.82 13.93 -21.75
C THR A 169 -4.29 14.07 -21.31
N SER A 170 -5.25 14.02 -22.25
CA SER A 170 -6.67 14.22 -21.97
C SER A 170 -7.28 13.10 -21.13
N TYR A 171 -8.30 13.43 -20.35
CA TYR A 171 -9.10 12.45 -19.65
C TYR A 171 -10.02 11.69 -20.62
N ALA A 172 -10.20 10.39 -20.38
CA ALA A 172 -11.22 9.58 -21.03
C ALA A 172 -12.37 9.30 -20.04
N ASN A 173 -12.87 10.35 -19.38
CA ASN A 173 -13.93 10.26 -18.38
C ASN A 173 -14.74 11.56 -18.33
N HIS A 174 -16.05 11.49 -18.57
CA HIS A 174 -16.91 12.66 -18.69
C HIS A 174 -17.17 13.38 -17.36
N LEU A 175 -16.97 12.71 -16.22
CA LEU A 175 -17.08 13.34 -14.89
C LEU A 175 -15.99 14.42 -14.67
N LEU A 176 -14.96 14.47 -15.53
CA LEU A 176 -13.90 15.48 -15.52
C LEU A 176 -13.95 16.43 -16.72
N ASP A 177 -15.04 16.42 -17.50
CA ASP A 177 -15.19 17.30 -18.67
C ASP A 177 -15.15 18.79 -18.27
N GLU A 178 -15.70 19.13 -17.10
CA GLU A 178 -15.71 20.51 -16.60
C GLU A 178 -14.30 21.06 -16.38
N ILE A 179 -13.38 20.24 -15.86
CA ILE A 179 -11.97 20.61 -15.64
C ILE A 179 -11.29 20.93 -16.97
N SER A 180 -11.69 20.24 -18.04
CA SER A 180 -11.12 20.46 -19.37
C SER A 180 -11.66 21.73 -20.06
N LYS A 181 -12.81 22.24 -19.59
CA LYS A 181 -13.53 23.38 -20.18
C LYS A 181 -13.32 24.71 -19.45
N THR A 182 -12.82 24.67 -18.22
CA THR A 182 -12.71 25.84 -17.33
C THR A 182 -11.26 26.25 -17.12
N ASP A 183 -11.04 27.56 -16.95
CA ASP A 183 -9.71 28.09 -16.68
C ASP A 183 -9.24 27.65 -15.28
N SER A 184 -8.08 26.97 -15.26
CA SER A 184 -7.50 26.45 -14.03
C SER A 184 -7.02 27.56 -13.10
N GLN A 185 -7.47 27.53 -11.84
CA GLN A 185 -6.95 28.36 -10.76
C GLN A 185 -5.82 27.67 -9.99
N GLN A 186 -5.29 26.56 -10.53
CA GLN A 186 -4.34 25.71 -9.85
C GLN A 186 -3.05 26.45 -9.53
N THR A 187 -2.74 26.54 -8.24
CA THR A 187 -1.47 27.05 -7.74
C THR A 187 -0.66 25.90 -7.16
N THR A 188 0.67 25.98 -7.27
CA THR A 188 1.54 24.99 -6.64
C THR A 188 1.40 25.00 -5.11
N PRO A 189 1.25 23.82 -4.47
CA PRO A 189 1.12 23.73 -3.02
C PRO A 189 2.43 24.03 -2.28
N ALA A 190 3.54 24.24 -3.00
CA ALA A 190 4.84 24.64 -2.46
C ALA A 190 5.23 26.09 -2.81
N LYS A 191 4.28 26.91 -3.26
CA LYS A 191 4.56 28.28 -3.70
C LYS A 191 5.26 29.09 -2.61
N GLY A 192 6.45 29.60 -2.92
CA GLY A 192 7.23 30.42 -1.99
C GLY A 192 7.88 29.67 -0.83
N LEU A 193 7.81 28.32 -0.80
CA LEU A 193 8.52 27.53 0.22
C LEU A 193 9.98 27.26 -0.13
N PHE A 194 10.30 27.17 -1.42
CA PHE A 194 11.63 26.81 -1.92
C PHE A 194 11.96 27.58 -3.19
N SER A 195 13.26 27.72 -3.43
CA SER A 195 13.84 28.06 -4.73
C SER A 195 14.15 26.80 -5.55
N VAL A 196 14.26 26.94 -6.88
CA VAL A 196 14.62 25.83 -7.78
C VAL A 196 15.97 25.18 -7.41
N PRO A 197 17.04 25.93 -7.06
CA PRO A 197 18.30 25.35 -6.60
C PRO A 197 18.15 24.53 -5.30
N GLU A 198 17.37 25.01 -4.33
CA GLU A 198 17.13 24.27 -3.07
C GLU A 198 16.42 22.94 -3.33
N LEU A 199 15.37 22.92 -4.14
CA LEU A 199 14.70 21.66 -4.51
C LEU A 199 15.63 20.70 -5.27
N SER A 200 16.52 21.24 -6.11
CA SER A 200 17.50 20.43 -6.85
C SER A 200 18.53 19.80 -5.92
N GLU A 201 18.94 20.50 -4.86
CA GLU A 201 19.81 19.96 -3.81
C GLU A 201 19.11 18.87 -3.00
N MET A 202 17.85 19.13 -2.60
CA MET A 202 17.02 18.14 -1.90
C MET A 202 16.82 16.88 -2.75
N ALA A 203 16.67 17.02 -4.07
CA ALA A 203 16.57 15.90 -5.00
C ALA A 203 17.85 15.05 -5.05
N ARG A 204 19.03 15.68 -4.97
CA ARG A 204 20.30 14.94 -4.89
C ARG A 204 20.37 14.13 -3.60
N ARG A 205 20.01 14.73 -2.46
CA ARG A 205 19.94 14.03 -1.18
C ARG A 205 18.97 12.86 -1.21
N GLN A 206 17.78 13.03 -1.78
CA GLN A 206 16.81 11.94 -1.94
C GLN A 206 17.38 10.80 -2.82
N MET A 207 18.05 11.13 -3.92
CA MET A 207 18.69 10.14 -4.79
C MET A 207 19.76 9.32 -4.05
N GLU A 208 20.57 9.96 -3.21
CA GLU A 208 21.58 9.28 -2.40
C GLU A 208 20.94 8.33 -1.37
N LEU A 209 19.89 8.78 -0.67
CA LEU A 209 19.14 7.96 0.29
C LEU A 209 18.48 6.75 -0.38
N GLU A 210 17.89 6.92 -1.57
CA GLU A 210 17.29 5.82 -2.32
C GLU A 210 18.35 4.86 -2.86
N SER A 211 19.50 5.38 -3.32
CA SER A 211 20.63 4.55 -3.76
C SER A 211 21.19 3.72 -2.61
N LEU A 212 21.24 4.27 -1.38
CA LEU A 212 21.67 3.57 -0.18
C LEU A 212 20.65 2.51 0.29
N GLY A 213 19.36 2.75 0.04
CA GLY A 213 18.25 1.85 0.37
C GLY A 213 17.90 1.75 1.86
N HIS A 214 18.43 2.66 2.69
CA HIS A 214 18.04 2.78 4.10
C HIS A 214 18.35 4.17 4.66
N VAL A 215 17.70 4.50 5.77
CA VAL A 215 17.87 5.74 6.52
C VAL A 215 18.12 5.41 7.99
N THR A 216 19.22 5.91 8.54
CA THR A 216 19.56 5.79 9.96
C THR A 216 19.30 7.11 10.66
N LEU A 217 18.54 7.10 11.77
CA LEU A 217 18.19 8.28 12.54
C LEU A 217 18.37 8.07 14.04
N LYS A 218 18.46 9.16 14.81
CA LYS A 218 18.64 9.11 16.28
C LYS A 218 17.33 8.74 16.99
N SER A 219 17.41 7.83 17.95
CA SER A 219 16.32 7.41 18.82
C SER A 219 16.05 8.44 19.91
N ILE A 220 14.77 8.76 20.17
CA ILE A 220 14.38 9.66 21.27
C ILE A 220 14.43 9.00 22.65
N ALA A 221 14.64 7.69 22.74
CA ALA A 221 14.64 6.94 24.00
C ALA A 221 16.00 6.98 24.73
N THR A 222 16.97 7.79 24.28
CA THR A 222 18.32 7.82 24.87
C THR A 222 18.37 8.67 26.15
N ASN A 223 18.90 8.08 27.22
CA ASN A 223 19.27 8.80 28.44
C ASN A 223 20.50 9.68 28.17
N ALA A 224 20.54 10.88 28.77
CA ALA A 224 21.63 11.84 28.60
C ALA A 224 23.01 11.31 29.03
N GLU A 225 23.07 10.35 29.97
CA GLU A 225 24.32 9.71 30.39
C GLU A 225 24.19 8.17 30.38
N PRO A 226 24.91 7.46 29.48
CA PRO A 226 24.90 6.00 29.44
C PRO A 226 25.71 5.42 30.60
N SER A 227 25.14 4.43 31.31
CA SER A 227 25.85 3.75 32.38
C SER A 227 27.06 2.95 31.86
N PRO A 228 28.06 2.63 32.69
CA PRO A 228 29.21 1.81 32.28
C PRO A 228 28.82 0.46 31.65
N THR A 229 27.71 -0.13 32.13
CA THR A 229 27.14 -1.37 31.57
C THR A 229 26.62 -1.16 30.15
N VAL A 230 25.95 -0.04 29.87
CA VAL A 230 25.46 0.31 28.52
C VAL A 230 26.64 0.47 27.56
N LEU A 231 27.68 1.20 27.98
CA LEU A 231 28.89 1.40 27.17
C LEU A 231 29.61 0.07 26.88
N LEU A 232 29.71 -0.82 27.87
CA LEU A 232 30.26 -2.16 27.68
C LEU A 232 29.43 -2.98 26.68
N CYS A 233 28.10 -2.99 26.81
CA CYS A 233 27.21 -3.69 25.89
C CYS A 233 27.30 -3.12 24.47
N ARG A 234 27.33 -1.79 24.30
CA ARG A 234 27.53 -1.14 22.99
C ARG A 234 28.85 -1.57 22.35
N LYS A 235 29.95 -1.56 23.11
CA LYS A 235 31.25 -2.05 22.64
C LYS A 235 31.17 -3.50 22.18
N LYS A 236 30.52 -4.37 22.96
CA LYS A 236 30.35 -5.79 22.62
C LYS A 236 29.46 -6.02 21.39
N VAL A 237 28.41 -5.22 21.20
CA VAL A 237 27.59 -5.24 19.98
C VAL A 237 28.46 -4.88 18.77
N MET A 238 29.19 -3.77 18.83
CA MET A 238 30.07 -3.33 17.73
C MET A 238 31.14 -4.37 17.39
N GLU A 239 31.80 -4.95 18.40
CA GLU A 239 32.78 -6.04 18.21
C GLU A 239 32.13 -7.26 17.52
N SER A 240 30.94 -7.65 17.96
CA SER A 240 30.20 -8.79 17.39
C SER A 240 29.75 -8.52 15.95
N GLU A 241 29.19 -7.35 15.66
CA GLU A 241 28.75 -6.97 14.31
C GLU A 241 29.92 -6.90 13.33
N LYS A 242 31.07 -6.33 13.76
CA LYS A 242 32.29 -6.30 12.95
C LYS A 242 32.81 -7.71 12.64
N MET A 243 32.83 -8.58 13.65
CA MET A 243 33.21 -9.98 13.47
C MET A 243 32.26 -10.71 12.52
N TRP A 244 30.95 -10.54 12.70
CA TRP A 244 29.95 -11.20 11.85
C TRP A 244 30.02 -10.73 10.41
N ARG A 245 30.27 -9.45 10.13
CA ARG A 245 30.47 -8.97 8.74
C ARG A 245 31.58 -9.74 8.01
N ARG A 246 32.70 -10.02 8.68
CA ARG A 246 33.79 -10.84 8.11
C ARG A 246 33.34 -12.29 7.89
N ILE A 247 32.70 -12.90 8.88
CA ILE A 247 32.21 -14.29 8.79
C ILE A 247 31.17 -14.43 7.66
N ILE A 248 30.29 -13.45 7.50
CA ILE A 248 29.27 -13.43 6.45
C ILE A 248 29.93 -13.40 5.08
N ALA A 249 30.93 -12.55 4.86
CA ALA A 249 31.67 -12.49 3.60
C ALA A 249 32.31 -13.85 3.26
N GLU A 250 33.10 -14.40 4.19
CA GLU A 250 33.76 -15.71 4.02
C GLU A 250 32.76 -16.84 3.74
N SER A 251 31.64 -16.86 4.49
CA SER A 251 30.61 -17.90 4.37
C SER A 251 29.79 -17.76 3.09
N PHE A 252 29.48 -16.53 2.68
CA PHE A 252 28.76 -16.25 1.43
C PHE A 252 29.58 -16.70 0.22
N GLN A 253 30.87 -16.35 0.17
CA GLN A 253 31.76 -16.77 -0.92
C GLN A 253 31.93 -18.29 -0.95
N ARG A 254 32.16 -18.93 0.21
CA ARG A 254 32.24 -20.39 0.34
C ARG A 254 31.00 -21.08 -0.21
N ASP A 255 29.81 -20.63 0.20
CA ASP A 255 28.55 -21.27 -0.17
C ASP A 255 28.17 -20.97 -1.63
N LEU A 256 28.54 -19.80 -2.15
CA LEU A 256 28.39 -19.44 -3.56
C LEU A 256 29.26 -20.31 -4.47
N ASP A 257 30.50 -20.61 -4.07
CA ASP A 257 31.41 -21.48 -4.82
C ASP A 257 30.93 -22.94 -4.83
N ILE A 258 30.38 -23.42 -3.71
CA ILE A 258 29.74 -24.74 -3.64
C ILE A 258 28.55 -24.79 -4.61
N LEU A 259 27.70 -23.77 -4.59
CA LEU A 259 26.54 -23.69 -5.49
C LEU A 259 26.97 -23.64 -6.95
N LYS A 260 28.01 -22.87 -7.29
CA LYS A 260 28.58 -22.82 -8.64
C LYS A 260 29.03 -24.19 -9.11
N LYS A 261 29.78 -24.93 -8.28
CA LYS A 261 30.24 -26.29 -8.58
C LYS A 261 29.05 -27.23 -8.82
N GLN A 262 28.03 -27.18 -7.96
CA GLN A 262 26.80 -27.96 -8.11
C GLN A 262 26.06 -27.66 -9.42
N CYS A 263 26.05 -26.41 -9.88
CA CYS A 263 25.42 -26.01 -11.15
C CYS A 263 26.23 -26.43 -12.39
N THR A 264 27.50 -26.83 -12.22
CA THR A 264 28.37 -27.29 -13.31
C THR A 264 28.51 -28.82 -13.40
N THR A 265 28.08 -29.57 -12.39
CA THR A 265 28.18 -31.05 -12.34
C THR A 265 26.97 -31.78 -12.94
N GLY A 266 27.15 -33.05 -13.30
CA GLY A 266 26.25 -33.82 -14.18
C GLY A 266 24.77 -33.94 -13.79
N GLU A 267 24.43 -33.97 -12.49
CA GLU A 267 23.04 -34.10 -12.02
C GLU A 267 22.22 -32.81 -12.20
N SER A 268 22.85 -31.63 -12.21
CA SER A 268 22.18 -30.34 -12.40
C SER A 268 21.88 -30.00 -13.87
N LEU A 269 22.49 -30.71 -14.83
CA LEU A 269 22.15 -30.62 -16.27
C LEU A 269 20.70 -31.05 -16.58
N GLN A 270 20.03 -31.71 -15.64
CA GLN A 270 18.61 -32.04 -15.74
C GLN A 270 17.67 -30.87 -15.37
N ARG A 271 18.18 -29.80 -14.73
CA ARG A 271 17.41 -28.62 -14.29
C ARG A 271 18.20 -27.32 -14.56
N PRO A 272 17.99 -26.65 -15.69
CA PRO A 272 18.81 -25.51 -16.07
C PRO A 272 18.54 -24.23 -15.25
N ILE A 273 17.34 -24.05 -14.70
CA ILE A 273 17.02 -22.90 -13.83
C ILE A 273 17.51 -23.19 -12.41
N ASN A 274 18.41 -22.34 -11.92
CA ASN A 274 18.99 -22.41 -10.57
C ASN A 274 19.12 -21.00 -9.96
N ILE A 275 19.50 -20.90 -8.69
CA ILE A 275 19.58 -19.62 -7.98
C ILE A 275 20.92 -18.89 -8.15
N TYR A 276 21.93 -19.49 -8.80
CA TYR A 276 23.28 -18.92 -8.89
C TYR A 276 23.33 -17.56 -9.59
N PRO A 277 22.72 -17.36 -10.78
CA PRO A 277 22.70 -16.05 -11.43
C PRO A 277 22.08 -14.96 -10.56
N TYR A 278 21.04 -15.28 -9.79
CA TYR A 278 20.38 -14.34 -8.89
C TYR A 278 21.25 -13.92 -7.70
N LEU A 279 22.19 -14.76 -7.26
CA LEU A 279 23.18 -14.41 -6.22
C LEU A 279 24.40 -13.67 -6.78
N LYS A 280 24.66 -13.76 -8.10
CA LYS A 280 25.78 -13.11 -8.76
C LYS A 280 25.47 -11.70 -9.28
N VAL A 281 24.19 -11.32 -9.34
CA VAL A 281 23.73 -10.10 -10.01
C VAL A 281 24.08 -8.80 -9.30
N LEU A 282 24.25 -8.86 -7.98
CA LEU A 282 24.71 -7.78 -7.13
C LEU A 282 26.12 -8.06 -6.62
N ASP A 283 26.82 -7.01 -6.22
CA ASP A 283 28.11 -7.14 -5.54
C ASP A 283 27.94 -7.74 -4.13
N GLU A 284 28.97 -8.47 -3.69
CA GLU A 284 28.96 -9.21 -2.42
C GLU A 284 28.60 -8.35 -1.21
N HIS A 285 29.12 -7.11 -1.16
CA HIS A 285 28.87 -6.15 -0.08
C HIS A 285 27.37 -5.92 0.18
N HIS A 286 26.54 -5.91 -0.87
CA HIS A 286 25.11 -5.71 -0.73
C HIS A 286 24.43 -6.86 0.02
N TYR A 287 24.86 -8.11 -0.22
CA TYR A 287 24.34 -9.26 0.52
C TYR A 287 24.79 -9.24 1.97
N ILE A 288 26.05 -8.87 2.22
CA ILE A 288 26.60 -8.74 3.58
C ILE A 288 25.81 -7.72 4.39
N ASP A 289 25.52 -6.55 3.81
CA ASP A 289 24.73 -5.51 4.47
C ASP A 289 23.31 -5.94 4.78
N VAL A 290 22.65 -6.61 3.82
CA VAL A 290 21.28 -7.09 4.01
C VAL A 290 21.22 -8.19 5.10
N ILE A 291 22.20 -9.10 5.14
CA ILE A 291 22.32 -10.10 6.21
C ILE A 291 22.60 -9.42 7.55
N ALA A 292 23.52 -8.46 7.61
CA ALA A 292 23.86 -7.75 8.85
C ALA A 292 22.66 -6.99 9.43
N LYS A 293 21.88 -6.31 8.57
CA LYS A 293 20.63 -5.65 8.97
C LYS A 293 19.59 -6.65 9.47
N GLU A 294 19.48 -7.81 8.81
CA GLU A 294 18.57 -8.87 9.24
C GLU A 294 18.95 -9.41 10.63
N ILE A 295 20.24 -9.62 10.88
CA ILE A 295 20.77 -10.03 12.18
C ILE A 295 20.42 -9.00 13.26
N LYS A 296 20.65 -7.71 12.99
CA LYS A 296 20.31 -6.61 13.90
C LYS A 296 18.81 -6.58 14.20
N ARG A 297 17.96 -6.75 13.18
CA ARG A 297 16.49 -6.83 13.32
C ARG A 297 16.05 -8.03 14.18
N LEU A 298 16.66 -9.20 13.99
CA LEU A 298 16.34 -10.39 14.77
C LEU A 298 16.84 -10.29 16.21
N ALA A 299 18.01 -9.66 16.43
CA ALA A 299 18.60 -9.46 17.75
C ALA A 299 17.82 -8.45 18.60
N THR A 300 17.28 -7.41 17.97
CA THR A 300 16.41 -6.39 18.60
C THR A 300 14.96 -6.85 18.79
N GLY A 301 14.58 -7.99 18.20
CA GLY A 301 13.25 -8.58 18.33
C GLY A 301 12.87 -8.93 19.78
N SER A 302 11.58 -8.91 20.06
CA SER A 302 11.04 -9.31 21.37
C SER A 302 11.25 -10.80 21.62
N GLU A 303 11.72 -11.20 22.81
CA GLU A 303 11.87 -12.61 23.23
C GLU A 303 10.57 -13.43 23.07
N MET A 304 9.42 -12.73 23.11
CA MET A 304 8.09 -13.32 23.03
C MET A 304 7.56 -13.49 21.61
N PHE A 305 8.09 -12.73 20.65
CA PHE A 305 7.67 -12.78 19.27
C PHE A 305 8.75 -13.44 18.43
N SER A 306 8.39 -14.53 17.77
CA SER A 306 9.28 -15.28 16.91
C SER A 306 8.63 -15.43 15.54
N PRO A 307 9.13 -14.70 14.52
CA PRO A 307 8.55 -14.73 13.19
C PRO A 307 8.79 -16.09 12.53
N SER A 308 7.87 -16.47 11.64
CA SER A 308 8.01 -17.69 10.84
C SER A 308 9.17 -17.57 9.85
N LEU A 309 10.01 -18.61 9.79
CA LEU A 309 11.12 -18.71 8.85
C LEU A 309 10.67 -18.51 7.39
N ASN A 310 9.52 -19.04 6.98
CA ASN A 310 9.03 -18.90 5.60
C ASN A 310 8.69 -17.45 5.24
N THR A 311 8.17 -16.67 6.19
CA THR A 311 7.88 -15.25 5.98
C THR A 311 9.19 -14.46 5.93
N LEU A 312 10.10 -14.77 6.86
CA LEU A 312 11.42 -14.16 6.94
C LEU A 312 12.25 -14.35 5.66
N THR A 313 12.35 -15.58 5.15
CA THR A 313 13.11 -15.87 3.92
C THR A 313 12.54 -15.11 2.73
N ARG A 314 11.21 -15.11 2.55
CA ARG A 314 10.57 -14.36 1.47
C ARG A 314 10.84 -12.86 1.58
N ASN A 315 10.73 -12.28 2.77
CA ASN A 315 11.00 -10.85 2.99
C ASN A 315 12.47 -10.51 2.68
N LEU A 316 13.41 -11.35 3.10
CA LEU A 316 14.82 -11.14 2.82
C LEU A 316 15.12 -11.21 1.32
N GLY A 317 14.50 -12.15 0.60
CA GLY A 317 14.57 -12.23 -0.86
C GLY A 317 14.00 -10.99 -1.55
N HIS A 318 12.91 -10.40 -1.03
CA HIS A 318 12.38 -9.13 -1.52
C HIS A 318 13.33 -7.96 -1.31
N ASN A 319 14.00 -7.89 -0.16
CA ASN A 319 14.97 -6.82 0.12
C ASN A 319 16.13 -6.85 -0.88
N ILE A 320 16.63 -8.05 -1.23
CA ILE A 320 17.62 -8.21 -2.30
C ILE A 320 17.08 -7.72 -3.64
N PHE A 321 15.83 -8.06 -3.98
CA PHE A 321 15.22 -7.62 -5.24
C PHE A 321 15.04 -6.11 -5.33
N ARG A 322 14.63 -5.44 -4.24
CA ARG A 322 14.56 -3.96 -4.21
C ARG A 322 15.91 -3.34 -4.53
N LYS A 323 16.99 -3.88 -3.93
CA LYS A 323 18.35 -3.41 -4.21
C LYS A 323 18.77 -3.69 -5.65
N TYR A 324 18.44 -4.87 -6.17
CA TYR A 324 18.64 -5.22 -7.58
C TYR A 324 17.92 -4.25 -8.51
N GLU A 325 16.66 -3.88 -8.22
CA GLU A 325 15.90 -2.95 -9.04
C GLU A 325 16.59 -1.57 -9.14
N ILE A 326 17.02 -1.02 -8.00
CA ILE A 326 17.72 0.27 -7.93
C ILE A 326 19.05 0.21 -8.69
N GLU A 327 19.81 -0.86 -8.49
CA GLU A 327 21.10 -1.07 -9.16
C GLU A 327 20.94 -1.24 -10.67
N MET A 328 19.92 -1.96 -11.14
CA MET A 328 19.65 -2.10 -12.57
C MET A 328 19.23 -0.77 -13.21
N LYS A 329 18.37 0.02 -12.54
CA LYS A 329 18.01 1.37 -13.01
C LYS A 329 19.24 2.28 -13.14
N SER A 330 20.17 2.16 -12.21
CA SER A 330 21.47 2.85 -12.27
C SER A 330 22.32 2.37 -13.45
N ARG A 331 22.52 1.06 -13.59
CA ARG A 331 23.31 0.44 -14.68
C ARG A 331 22.73 0.66 -16.08
N TYR A 332 21.41 0.81 -16.18
CA TYR A 332 20.73 1.13 -17.44
C TYR A 332 20.76 2.63 -17.77
N GLY A 333 21.33 3.47 -16.92
CA GLY A 333 21.41 4.92 -17.11
C GLY A 333 20.11 5.68 -16.81
N VAL A 334 19.07 4.98 -16.35
CA VAL A 334 17.74 5.52 -16.10
C VAL A 334 17.76 6.54 -14.95
N SER A 335 18.47 6.23 -13.86
CA SER A 335 18.51 7.11 -12.68
C SER A 335 19.06 8.50 -13.02
N LYS A 336 20.13 8.57 -13.84
CA LYS A 336 20.72 9.84 -14.28
C LYS A 336 19.76 10.65 -15.15
N LYS A 337 19.05 9.97 -16.06
CA LYS A 337 18.06 10.61 -16.94
C LYS A 337 16.86 11.13 -16.15
N ILE A 338 16.34 10.33 -15.21
CA ILE A 338 15.25 10.75 -14.31
C ILE A 338 15.68 11.97 -13.49
N PHE A 339 16.90 12.02 -12.96
CA PHE A 339 17.39 13.19 -12.24
C PHE A 339 17.37 14.47 -13.09
N ARG A 340 17.80 14.37 -14.35
CA ARG A 340 17.76 15.49 -15.31
C ARG A 340 16.33 15.98 -15.58
N ILE A 341 15.41 15.04 -15.83
CA ILE A 341 13.99 15.33 -16.04
C ILE A 341 13.39 15.97 -14.77
N TYR A 342 13.72 15.44 -13.60
CA TYR A 342 13.25 15.93 -12.32
C TYR A 342 13.73 17.35 -12.03
N GLY A 343 14.98 17.69 -12.39
CA GLY A 343 15.47 19.06 -12.30
C GLY A 343 14.63 20.07 -13.11
N LYS A 344 14.23 19.70 -14.34
CA LYS A 344 13.28 20.51 -15.14
C LYS A 344 11.88 20.53 -14.54
N TYR A 345 11.44 19.43 -13.93
CA TYR A 345 10.16 19.35 -13.23
C TYR A 345 10.10 20.28 -12.02
N CYS A 346 11.18 20.42 -11.25
CA CYS A 346 11.24 21.36 -10.12
C CYS A 346 10.94 22.81 -10.55
N ASP A 347 11.47 23.23 -11.69
CA ASP A 347 11.18 24.55 -12.28
C ASP A 347 9.69 24.72 -12.57
N ARG A 348 9.09 23.76 -13.29
CA ARG A 348 7.64 23.77 -13.63
C ARG A 348 6.74 23.68 -12.38
N TYR A 349 7.14 22.86 -11.42
CA TYR A 349 6.41 22.67 -10.17
C TYR A 349 6.35 23.95 -9.32
N LEU A 350 7.39 24.79 -9.33
CA LEU A 350 7.41 26.05 -8.58
C LEU A 350 6.83 27.24 -9.35
N ASN A 351 7.14 27.36 -10.65
CA ASN A 351 6.79 28.53 -11.46
C ASN A 351 5.37 28.49 -12.04
N GLY A 352 4.64 27.38 -11.84
CA GLY A 352 3.23 27.27 -12.16
C GLY A 352 2.94 26.34 -13.33
N TYR A 353 1.69 25.91 -13.39
CA TYR A 353 1.31 24.75 -14.21
C TYR A 353 0.77 25.08 -15.61
N ASN A 354 0.58 26.36 -15.96
CA ASN A 354 0.00 26.81 -17.24
C ASN A 354 -1.29 26.06 -17.63
N GLY A 355 -2.15 25.76 -16.65
CA GLY A 355 -3.39 25.00 -16.85
C GLY A 355 -3.23 23.48 -16.99
N MET A 356 -2.00 22.95 -16.93
CA MET A 356 -1.73 21.51 -16.93
C MET A 356 -1.72 20.94 -15.50
N ASN A 357 -1.87 19.64 -15.34
CA ASN A 357 -1.62 18.96 -14.07
C ASN A 357 -0.18 18.41 -13.99
N THR A 358 0.25 17.99 -12.80
CA THR A 358 1.60 17.47 -12.54
C THR A 358 1.97 16.28 -13.43
N ARG A 359 1.03 15.37 -13.70
CA ARG A 359 1.22 14.24 -14.62
C ARG A 359 1.49 14.70 -16.06
N SER A 360 0.68 15.63 -16.57
CA SER A 360 0.79 16.13 -17.94
C SER A 360 2.11 16.87 -18.15
N ILE A 361 2.56 17.63 -17.15
CA ILE A 361 3.87 18.28 -17.16
C ILE A 361 4.97 17.22 -17.22
N TRP A 362 4.90 16.19 -16.38
CA TRP A 362 5.88 15.11 -16.39
C TRP A 362 5.91 14.39 -17.75
N GLN A 363 4.75 14.03 -18.31
CA GLN A 363 4.65 13.37 -19.62
C GLN A 363 5.23 14.23 -20.76
N ASN A 364 5.02 15.55 -20.73
CA ASN A 364 5.64 16.47 -21.69
C ASN A 364 7.17 16.50 -21.56
N LEU A 365 7.69 16.56 -20.32
CA LEU A 365 9.14 16.51 -20.07
C LEU A 365 9.77 15.18 -20.50
N LEU A 366 9.06 14.05 -20.30
CA LEU A 366 9.49 12.75 -20.80
C LEU A 366 9.62 12.74 -22.33
N HIS A 367 8.66 13.36 -23.02
CA HIS A 367 8.68 13.47 -24.48
C HIS A 367 9.82 14.38 -24.97
N GLU A 368 10.07 15.53 -24.32
CA GLU A 368 11.21 16.40 -24.65
C GLU A 368 12.56 15.68 -24.52
N GLU A 369 12.68 14.77 -23.55
CA GLU A 369 13.93 14.07 -23.23
C GLU A 369 14.03 12.69 -23.92
N ILE A 370 13.10 12.33 -24.80
CA ILE A 370 13.08 11.02 -25.44
C ILE A 370 14.16 10.86 -26.53
N HIS A 371 14.73 11.94 -27.08
CA HIS A 371 15.64 11.83 -28.22
C HIS A 371 17.01 11.18 -27.91
N SER A 372 17.38 11.05 -26.63
CA SER A 372 18.69 10.49 -26.22
C SER A 372 18.60 9.58 -24.99
N GLY A 373 19.55 8.66 -24.89
CA GLY A 373 19.75 7.77 -23.77
C GLY A 373 18.65 6.72 -23.59
N PRO A 374 18.51 6.18 -22.37
CA PRO A 374 17.59 5.08 -22.11
C PRO A 374 16.12 5.51 -22.13
N THR A 375 15.25 4.53 -22.30
CA THR A 375 13.83 4.65 -21.96
C THR A 375 13.70 4.85 -20.45
N THR A 376 12.83 5.76 -20.00
CA THR A 376 12.64 6.02 -18.55
C THR A 376 11.74 4.98 -17.90
N ASP A 377 10.77 4.47 -18.65
CA ASP A 377 9.68 3.63 -18.14
C ASP A 377 10.01 2.13 -18.23
N ILE A 378 11.28 1.78 -17.99
CA ILE A 378 11.76 0.40 -18.10
C ILE A 378 11.21 -0.43 -16.96
N GLN A 379 10.42 -1.44 -17.31
CA GLN A 379 9.94 -2.44 -16.36
C GLN A 379 11.05 -3.43 -16.05
N ILE A 380 11.55 -3.40 -14.81
CA ILE A 380 12.46 -4.43 -14.31
C ILE A 380 11.66 -5.73 -14.12
N THR A 381 12.11 -6.81 -14.75
CA THR A 381 11.45 -8.11 -14.67
C THR A 381 11.36 -8.60 -13.23
N GLU A 382 10.13 -8.74 -12.71
CA GLU A 382 9.90 -9.27 -11.36
C GLU A 382 10.36 -10.74 -11.23
N TRP A 383 11.01 -11.06 -10.12
CA TRP A 383 11.37 -12.45 -9.83
C TRP A 383 10.18 -13.26 -9.31
N PRO A 384 10.14 -14.59 -9.57
CA PRO A 384 9.14 -15.48 -9.03
C PRO A 384 9.17 -15.58 -7.50
N SER A 385 8.01 -15.84 -6.88
CA SER A 385 7.91 -15.96 -5.42
C SER A 385 8.77 -17.10 -4.84
N THR A 386 8.95 -18.16 -5.61
CA THR A 386 9.80 -19.31 -5.27
C THR A 386 11.26 -18.91 -5.19
N VAL A 387 11.73 -18.04 -6.09
CA VAL A 387 13.09 -17.51 -6.10
C VAL A 387 13.36 -16.69 -4.84
N PHE A 388 12.43 -15.81 -4.41
CA PHE A 388 12.61 -15.08 -3.14
C PHE A 388 12.73 -16.02 -1.95
N GLY A 389 11.92 -17.07 -1.89
CA GLY A 389 11.99 -18.08 -0.82
C GLY A 389 13.34 -18.81 -0.81
N SER A 390 13.84 -19.22 -1.97
CA SER A 390 15.12 -19.92 -2.11
C SER A 390 16.34 -19.02 -1.85
N LEU A 391 16.32 -17.77 -2.33
CA LEU A 391 17.36 -16.78 -2.03
C LEU A 391 17.41 -16.48 -0.53
N GLY A 392 16.26 -16.18 0.06
CA GLY A 392 16.17 -15.95 1.49
C GLY A 392 16.65 -17.16 2.30
N ARG A 393 16.31 -18.38 1.87
CA ARG A 393 16.77 -19.61 2.53
C ARG A 393 18.30 -19.71 2.50
N PHE A 394 18.94 -19.48 1.36
CA PHE A 394 20.39 -19.46 1.23
C PHE A 394 21.03 -18.46 2.23
N LEU A 395 20.51 -17.24 2.31
CA LEU A 395 21.02 -16.22 3.23
C LEU A 395 20.75 -16.57 4.71
N TYR A 396 19.60 -17.16 5.03
CA TYR A 396 19.29 -17.60 6.40
C TYR A 396 20.11 -18.80 6.85
N ASP A 397 20.52 -19.67 5.94
CA ASP A 397 21.38 -20.80 6.27
C ASP A 397 22.75 -20.30 6.77
N ILE A 398 23.27 -19.21 6.22
CA ILE A 398 24.47 -18.51 6.74
C ILE A 398 24.19 -17.96 8.16
N ILE A 399 23.05 -17.28 8.37
CA ILE A 399 22.66 -16.73 9.68
C ILE A 399 22.58 -17.83 10.76
N LEU A 400 22.00 -18.98 10.43
CA LEU A 400 21.76 -20.07 11.39
C LEU A 400 23.01 -20.94 11.65
N ARG A 401 23.88 -21.13 10.64
CA ARG A 401 25.04 -22.04 10.75
C ARG A 401 26.31 -21.33 11.21
N ASP A 402 26.61 -20.16 10.65
CA ASP A 402 27.94 -19.54 10.77
C ASP A 402 27.96 -18.41 11.82
N ILE A 403 26.83 -17.74 12.09
CA ILE A 403 26.77 -16.65 13.07
C ILE A 403 26.70 -17.19 14.51
N LYS A 404 27.73 -16.89 15.29
CA LYS A 404 27.90 -17.35 16.68
C LYS A 404 28.08 -16.18 17.64
N ILE A 405 27.72 -16.39 18.90
CA ILE A 405 27.92 -15.45 20.00
C ILE A 405 28.65 -16.13 21.15
N ASP A 406 29.59 -15.41 21.78
CA ASP A 406 30.17 -15.84 23.06
C ASP A 406 29.16 -15.66 24.20
N VAL A 407 28.74 -16.75 24.83
CA VAL A 407 27.77 -16.75 25.94
C VAL A 407 28.34 -16.11 27.21
N ASN A 408 29.67 -16.08 27.34
CA ASN A 408 30.35 -15.54 28.51
C ASN A 408 30.69 -14.04 28.38
N CYS A 409 30.33 -13.38 27.27
CA CYS A 409 30.73 -12.01 26.96
C CYS A 409 30.32 -10.93 27.98
N ILE A 410 29.28 -11.17 28.82
CA ILE A 410 28.83 -10.25 29.88
C ILE A 410 29.46 -10.60 31.25
N LYS A 411 30.11 -11.77 31.40
CA LYS A 411 30.70 -12.20 32.67
C LYS A 411 32.13 -11.67 32.80
N ASN A 412 32.33 -10.57 33.52
CA ASN A 412 33.63 -9.91 33.76
C ASN A 412 34.77 -10.81 34.34
N LYS A 413 34.51 -12.06 34.76
CA LYS A 413 35.48 -12.98 35.37
C LYS A 413 35.73 -14.28 34.59
N SER A 414 35.15 -14.47 33.41
CA SER A 414 35.34 -15.70 32.63
C SER A 414 36.48 -15.52 31.62
N LYS A 415 37.59 -16.27 31.78
CA LYS A 415 38.71 -16.34 30.82
C LYS A 415 38.44 -17.27 29.63
N THR A 416 37.27 -17.92 29.57
CA THR A 416 36.94 -18.95 28.58
C THR A 416 35.83 -18.47 27.65
N GLU A 417 36.18 -18.23 26.38
CA GLU A 417 35.21 -17.92 25.33
C GLU A 417 34.40 -19.19 24.99
N ARG A 418 33.07 -19.08 24.95
CA ARG A 418 32.19 -20.19 24.57
C ARG A 418 31.20 -19.73 23.50
N TYR A 419 31.55 -20.00 22.25
CA TYR A 419 30.73 -19.68 21.09
C TYR A 419 29.60 -20.68 20.89
N LEU A 420 28.35 -20.19 20.93
CA LEU A 420 27.15 -20.92 20.53
C LEU A 420 26.47 -20.20 19.34
N PRO A 421 25.61 -20.88 18.56
CA PRO A 421 24.82 -20.22 17.53
C PRO A 421 24.06 -19.01 18.08
N ALA A 422 24.18 -17.88 17.39
CA ALA A 422 23.50 -16.64 17.78
C ALA A 422 21.98 -16.72 17.60
N PHE A 423 21.52 -17.58 16.68
CA PHE A 423 20.12 -17.81 16.35
C PHE A 423 19.83 -19.31 16.29
N TYR A 424 18.62 -19.71 16.68
CA TYR A 424 18.17 -21.10 16.63
C TYR A 424 16.71 -21.19 16.18
N THR A 425 16.32 -22.36 15.67
CA THR A 425 14.97 -22.63 15.19
C THR A 425 14.11 -23.26 16.27
N VAL A 426 12.87 -22.81 16.40
CA VAL A 426 11.86 -23.36 17.33
C VAL A 426 10.65 -23.80 16.52
N PHE A 427 10.09 -24.97 16.84
CA PHE A 427 8.85 -25.46 16.23
C PHE A 427 7.68 -25.17 17.15
N ARG A 428 6.75 -24.33 16.70
CA ARG A 428 5.52 -24.04 17.44
C ARG A 428 4.35 -24.76 16.78
N ASN A 429 3.69 -25.60 17.56
CA ASN A 429 2.47 -26.29 17.15
C ASN A 429 1.26 -25.39 17.42
N THR A 430 0.67 -24.86 16.36
CA THR A 430 -0.69 -24.32 16.41
C THR A 430 -1.64 -25.46 16.03
N ARG A 431 -2.88 -25.50 16.57
CA ARG A 431 -3.84 -26.64 16.49
C ARG A 431 -3.96 -27.37 15.14
N TYR A 432 -3.54 -26.78 14.03
CA TYR A 432 -3.60 -27.35 12.67
C TYR A 432 -2.27 -27.29 11.89
N VAL A 433 -1.24 -26.57 12.35
CA VAL A 433 0.01 -26.32 11.60
C VAL A 433 1.21 -26.22 12.54
N ILE A 434 2.27 -26.96 12.23
CA ILE A 434 3.59 -26.78 12.84
C ILE A 434 4.32 -25.68 12.08
N THR A 435 4.66 -24.60 12.78
CA THR A 435 5.38 -23.46 12.22
C THR A 435 6.82 -23.46 12.73
N GLN A 436 7.77 -23.33 11.82
CA GLN A 436 9.19 -23.13 12.14
C GLN A 436 9.43 -21.63 12.33
N GLU A 437 9.88 -21.25 13.53
CA GLU A 437 10.17 -19.88 13.93
C GLU A 437 11.66 -19.72 14.26
N ILE A 438 12.21 -18.50 14.14
CA ILE A 438 13.60 -18.20 14.51
C ILE A 438 13.62 -17.39 15.80
N LYS A 439 14.58 -17.68 16.69
CA LYS A 439 14.85 -16.91 17.90
C LYS A 439 16.31 -16.54 18.06
N PRO A 440 16.62 -15.32 18.53
CA PRO A 440 17.97 -15.00 19.01
C PRO A 440 18.28 -15.76 20.31
N HIS A 441 19.56 -16.02 20.53
CA HIS A 441 20.05 -16.54 21.80
C HIS A 441 19.69 -15.56 22.94
N PRO A 442 19.25 -16.01 24.13
CA PRO A 442 18.83 -15.10 25.21
C PRO A 442 19.90 -14.09 25.63
N VAL A 443 21.18 -14.50 25.58
CA VAL A 443 22.31 -13.59 25.85
C VAL A 443 22.40 -12.49 24.79
N LEU A 444 22.19 -12.81 23.52
CA LEU A 444 22.19 -11.83 22.43
C LEU A 444 21.07 -10.80 22.62
N SER A 445 19.84 -11.27 22.85
CA SER A 445 18.69 -10.38 23.08
C SER A 445 18.91 -9.47 24.29
N ARG A 446 19.51 -10.00 25.37
CA ARG A 446 19.88 -9.23 26.55
C ARG A 446 20.91 -8.13 26.26
N ILE A 447 21.97 -8.45 25.50
CA ILE A 447 23.01 -7.48 25.14
C ILE A 447 22.41 -6.34 24.33
N TYR A 448 21.63 -6.65 23.28
CA TYR A 448 21.03 -5.62 22.43
C TYR A 448 20.04 -4.75 23.22
N LYS A 449 19.26 -5.34 24.13
CA LYS A 449 18.36 -4.61 25.01
C LYS A 449 19.12 -3.69 25.99
N GLN A 450 20.23 -4.16 26.55
CA GLN A 450 21.07 -3.38 27.47
C GLN A 450 21.94 -2.35 26.76
N ALA A 451 22.27 -2.57 25.49
CA ALA A 451 23.05 -1.63 24.69
C ALA A 451 22.31 -0.32 24.42
N GLN A 452 20.96 -0.33 24.50
CA GLN A 452 20.11 0.86 24.30
C GLN A 452 20.62 1.70 23.12
N LEU A 453 20.59 1.10 21.92
CA LEU A 453 21.16 1.72 20.72
C LEU A 453 20.55 3.11 20.53
N ASP A 454 21.41 4.07 20.20
CA ASP A 454 21.07 5.47 19.99
C ASP A 454 20.48 5.75 18.61
N THR A 455 20.46 4.74 17.74
CA THR A 455 20.05 4.84 16.35
C THR A 455 18.98 3.82 15.97
N LEU A 456 18.13 4.20 15.03
CA LEU A 456 17.08 3.39 14.42
C LEU A 456 17.30 3.39 12.90
N ASP A 457 17.09 2.23 12.28
CA ASP A 457 17.26 2.04 10.83
C ASP A 457 15.91 1.74 10.17
N PHE A 458 15.63 2.44 9.08
CA PHE A 458 14.42 2.29 8.26
C PHE A 458 14.79 2.02 6.81
N ASP A 459 13.93 1.34 6.06
CA ASP A 459 14.02 1.33 4.60
C ASP A 459 13.70 2.74 4.08
N THR A 460 14.33 3.18 2.98
CA THR A 460 14.06 4.50 2.39
C THR A 460 12.59 4.68 1.99
N THR A 461 11.91 3.58 1.67
CA THR A 461 10.49 3.57 1.32
C THR A 461 9.54 3.57 2.51
N ASP A 462 10.06 3.35 3.72
CA ASP A 462 9.29 3.39 4.97
C ASP A 462 9.29 4.80 5.62
N VAL A 463 10.03 5.76 5.06
CA VAL A 463 10.13 7.14 5.53
C VAL A 463 9.56 8.14 4.51
N PRO A 464 9.03 9.30 4.96
CA PRO A 464 8.60 10.37 4.06
C PRO A 464 9.67 10.83 3.06
N SER A 465 9.22 11.29 1.89
CA SER A 465 10.10 11.85 0.85
C SER A 465 10.56 13.25 1.26
N VAL A 466 11.84 13.60 1.03
CA VAL A 466 12.33 14.98 1.22
C VAL A 466 12.12 15.88 0.01
N ILE A 467 11.46 15.38 -1.04
CA ILE A 467 11.11 16.13 -2.25
C ILE A 467 9.66 15.85 -2.68
N PRO A 468 9.05 16.72 -3.50
CA PRO A 468 7.79 16.40 -4.18
C PRO A 468 7.90 15.04 -4.89
N PRO A 469 6.98 14.08 -4.66
CA PRO A 469 7.03 12.77 -5.30
C PRO A 469 7.02 12.88 -6.83
N VAL A 470 7.66 11.94 -7.51
CA VAL A 470 7.53 11.80 -8.97
C VAL A 470 6.06 11.52 -9.29
N PRO A 471 5.41 12.29 -10.18
CA PRO A 471 4.02 12.05 -10.54
C PRO A 471 3.82 10.65 -11.11
N TRP A 472 2.82 9.94 -10.60
CA TRP A 472 2.23 8.77 -11.26
C TRP A 472 1.77 9.16 -12.66
N HIS A 473 2.42 8.60 -13.66
CA HIS A 473 2.08 8.76 -15.09
C HIS A 473 1.79 7.42 -15.77
N THR A 474 2.17 6.31 -15.11
CA THR A 474 1.81 4.94 -15.50
C THR A 474 1.50 4.13 -14.24
N VAL A 475 0.96 2.91 -14.39
CA VAL A 475 0.73 1.99 -13.25
C VAL A 475 2.02 1.44 -12.61
N HIS A 476 3.17 1.70 -13.24
CA HIS A 476 4.48 1.16 -12.83
C HIS A 476 5.44 2.22 -12.29
N HIS A 477 5.21 3.50 -12.60
CA HIS A 477 6.15 4.58 -12.31
C HIS A 477 5.44 5.77 -11.64
N GLY A 478 5.92 6.13 -10.45
CA GLY A 478 5.46 7.23 -9.61
C GLY A 478 5.87 7.01 -8.15
N GLY A 479 5.75 8.06 -7.33
CA GLY A 479 6.14 8.03 -5.92
C GLY A 479 7.58 8.49 -5.69
N TYR A 480 8.47 7.58 -5.33
CA TYR A 480 9.89 7.87 -5.10
C TYR A 480 10.66 8.10 -6.41
N LEU A 481 11.87 8.64 -6.33
CA LEU A 481 12.64 9.08 -7.51
C LEU A 481 13.14 7.90 -8.37
N VAL A 482 13.65 6.86 -7.73
CA VAL A 482 14.26 5.67 -8.35
C VAL A 482 13.72 4.37 -7.74
N ALA A 483 13.48 4.36 -6.43
CA ALA A 483 12.94 3.22 -5.71
C ALA A 483 11.55 2.86 -6.25
N GLY A 484 11.40 1.62 -6.75
CA GLY A 484 10.16 1.16 -7.37
C GLY A 484 9.02 1.06 -6.37
N GLN A 485 7.83 1.50 -6.79
CA GLN A 485 6.61 1.34 -6.00
C GLN A 485 5.46 0.79 -6.83
N LYS A 486 4.67 -0.05 -6.17
CA LYS A 486 3.44 -0.59 -6.76
C LYS A 486 2.30 0.39 -6.51
N ILE A 487 1.60 0.79 -7.59
CA ILE A 487 0.40 1.62 -7.46
C ILE A 487 -0.70 0.94 -6.65
N ILE A 488 -0.87 -0.39 -6.79
CA ILE A 488 -1.83 -1.18 -5.99
C ILE A 488 -1.11 -2.17 -5.07
N ARG A 489 -1.48 -2.12 -3.79
CA ARG A 489 -1.05 -3.06 -2.75
C ARG A 489 -1.81 -4.39 -2.87
N LEU A 490 -1.26 -5.30 -3.66
CA LEU A 490 -1.84 -6.63 -3.89
C LEU A 490 -1.01 -7.75 -3.25
N PRO A 491 -1.66 -8.80 -2.70
CA PRO A 491 -0.98 -10.03 -2.35
C PRO A 491 -0.29 -10.66 -3.56
N TYR A 492 0.81 -11.39 -3.35
CA TYR A 492 1.62 -11.96 -4.43
C TYR A 492 0.85 -12.87 -5.40
N GLN A 493 -0.14 -13.60 -4.88
CA GLN A 493 -0.99 -14.49 -5.67
C GLN A 493 -2.07 -13.75 -6.48
N ALA A 494 -2.35 -12.47 -6.17
CA ALA A 494 -3.41 -11.69 -6.80
C ALA A 494 -2.91 -11.00 -8.07
N VAL A 495 -2.87 -11.74 -9.17
CA VAL A 495 -2.27 -11.31 -10.44
C VAL A 495 -3.34 -10.82 -11.42
N GLN A 496 -4.60 -11.25 -11.27
CA GLN A 496 -5.69 -10.93 -12.20
C GLN A 496 -5.86 -9.43 -12.41
N GLN A 497 -5.97 -8.65 -11.33
CA GLN A 497 -6.17 -7.20 -11.41
C GLN A 497 -4.99 -6.48 -12.09
N TRP A 498 -3.75 -6.90 -11.79
CA TRP A 498 -2.55 -6.36 -12.44
C TRP A 498 -2.57 -6.58 -13.96
N ARG A 499 -3.02 -7.75 -14.43
CA ARG A 499 -3.12 -8.01 -15.87
C ARG A 499 -4.18 -7.15 -16.54
N ILE A 500 -5.31 -6.95 -15.88
CA ILE A 500 -6.37 -6.08 -16.41
C ILE A 500 -5.84 -4.65 -16.53
N LEU A 501 -5.19 -4.13 -15.48
CA LEU A 501 -4.57 -2.81 -15.49
C LEU A 501 -3.52 -2.61 -16.59
N GLN A 502 -2.78 -3.66 -16.94
CA GLN A 502 -1.80 -3.62 -18.04
C GLN A 502 -2.45 -3.67 -19.43
N SER A 503 -3.70 -4.14 -19.52
CA SER A 503 -4.41 -4.29 -20.80
C SER A 503 -5.29 -3.10 -21.18
N ILE A 504 -5.68 -2.26 -20.21
CA ILE A 504 -6.55 -1.11 -20.46
C ILE A 504 -5.78 0.10 -21.00
N PRO A 505 -6.43 1.01 -21.74
CA PRO A 505 -5.85 2.29 -22.12
C PRO A 505 -5.44 3.10 -20.88
N GLN A 506 -4.26 3.73 -20.91
CA GLN A 506 -3.78 4.51 -19.76
C GLN A 506 -4.72 5.68 -19.40
N GLN A 507 -5.36 6.30 -20.41
CA GLN A 507 -6.30 7.41 -20.24
C GLN A 507 -7.47 7.07 -19.32
N GLN A 508 -7.86 5.80 -19.26
CA GLN A 508 -8.96 5.32 -18.43
C GLN A 508 -8.69 5.51 -16.93
N ILE A 509 -7.42 5.48 -16.50
CA ILE A 509 -7.04 5.57 -15.08
C ILE A 509 -6.40 6.90 -14.70
N TYR A 510 -6.28 7.85 -15.62
CA TYR A 510 -5.74 9.19 -15.33
C TYR A 510 -6.42 9.90 -14.14
N PRO A 511 -7.75 9.84 -13.95
CA PRO A 511 -8.38 10.40 -12.75
C PRO A 511 -7.77 9.87 -11.44
N VAL A 512 -7.46 8.57 -11.43
CA VAL A 512 -6.88 7.88 -10.27
C VAL A 512 -5.42 8.30 -10.06
N LEU A 513 -4.63 8.38 -11.14
CA LEU A 513 -3.23 8.80 -11.06
C LEU A 513 -3.12 10.25 -10.57
N ASP A 514 -3.97 11.13 -11.09
CA ASP A 514 -3.95 12.56 -10.78
C ASP A 514 -4.37 12.83 -9.33
N CYS A 515 -5.33 12.08 -8.79
CA CYS A 515 -5.61 12.12 -7.35
C CYS A 515 -4.40 11.72 -6.48
N LEU A 516 -3.71 10.62 -6.83
CA LEU A 516 -2.50 10.20 -6.10
C LEU A 516 -1.40 11.27 -6.15
N ASN A 517 -1.27 11.94 -7.30
CA ASN A 517 -0.31 13.02 -7.50
C ASN A 517 -0.65 14.25 -6.68
N GLN A 518 -1.93 14.66 -6.69
CA GLN A 518 -2.44 15.76 -5.90
C GLN A 518 -2.14 15.55 -4.41
N LEU A 519 -2.56 14.41 -3.85
CA LEU A 519 -2.36 14.07 -2.45
C LEU A 519 -0.86 13.94 -2.09
N GLY A 520 -0.06 13.39 -3.01
CA GLY A 520 1.38 13.26 -2.83
C GLY A 520 2.16 14.57 -2.92
N SER A 521 1.63 15.55 -3.65
CA SER A 521 2.29 16.84 -3.90
C SER A 521 2.22 17.81 -2.71
N ILE A 522 1.37 17.53 -1.71
CA ILE A 522 1.16 18.41 -0.56
C ILE A 522 2.35 18.33 0.42
N PRO A 523 3.08 19.43 0.65
CA PRO A 523 4.18 19.47 1.60
C PRO A 523 3.68 19.56 3.04
N TRP A 524 4.28 18.77 3.93
CA TRP A 524 4.01 18.70 5.35
C TRP A 524 5.20 19.19 6.18
N ARG A 525 4.93 19.66 7.40
CA ARG A 525 5.95 19.93 8.42
C ARG A 525 5.48 19.41 9.78
N ILE A 526 6.43 19.25 10.71
CA ILE A 526 6.13 18.79 12.06
C ILE A 526 5.62 19.93 12.94
N ASN A 527 4.54 19.68 13.68
CA ASN A 527 4.04 20.54 14.74
C ASN A 527 4.97 20.43 15.96
N GLN A 528 5.96 21.34 16.04
CA GLN A 528 7.03 21.26 17.04
C GLN A 528 6.51 21.36 18.48
N PRO A 529 5.59 22.29 18.85
CA PRO A 529 5.02 22.33 20.19
C PRO A 529 4.41 20.99 20.62
N VAL A 530 3.62 20.36 19.75
CA VAL A 530 3.01 19.05 20.04
C VAL A 530 4.07 17.96 20.19
N LEU A 531 5.08 17.94 19.31
CA LEU A 531 6.19 17.00 19.40
C LEU A 531 6.92 17.11 20.74
N ASP A 532 7.18 18.32 21.23
CA ASP A 532 7.90 18.53 22.49
C ASP A 532 7.12 17.99 23.69
N ILE A 533 5.80 18.24 23.72
CA ILE A 533 4.92 17.69 24.76
C ILE A 533 4.88 16.15 24.66
N ALA A 534 4.71 15.59 23.47
CA ALA A 534 4.63 14.15 23.26
C ALA A 534 5.93 13.42 23.63
N VAL A 535 7.09 13.96 23.21
CA VAL A 535 8.42 13.42 23.58
C VAL A 535 8.61 13.48 25.09
N LYS A 536 8.24 14.59 25.73
CA LYS A 536 8.33 14.73 27.20
C LYS A 536 7.47 13.71 27.93
N VAL A 537 6.23 13.47 27.48
CA VAL A 537 5.36 12.43 28.07
C VAL A 537 5.94 11.04 27.84
N PHE A 538 6.44 10.75 26.64
CA PHE A 538 7.05 9.45 26.31
C PHE A 538 8.30 9.17 27.16
N GLN A 539 9.19 10.15 27.31
CA GLN A 539 10.42 10.03 28.11
C GLN A 539 10.13 9.93 29.62
N ASN A 540 9.03 10.55 30.10
CA ASN A 540 8.61 10.50 31.50
C ASN A 540 7.73 9.29 31.85
N GLY A 541 7.87 8.17 31.13
CA GLY A 541 7.20 6.92 31.46
C GLY A 541 5.86 6.67 30.77
N GLY A 542 5.45 7.53 29.83
CA GLY A 542 4.20 7.38 29.08
C GLY A 542 2.96 7.84 29.85
N SER A 543 1.79 7.68 29.24
CA SER A 543 0.49 8.00 29.84
C SER A 543 -0.62 7.20 29.18
N LYS A 544 -1.25 6.31 29.93
CA LYS A 544 -2.43 5.57 29.47
C LYS A 544 -3.60 6.49 29.11
N LYS A 545 -3.76 7.63 29.80
CA LYS A 545 -4.82 8.61 29.52
C LYS A 545 -4.63 9.28 28.16
N LEU A 546 -3.38 9.52 27.77
CA LEU A 546 -3.02 10.19 26.51
C LEU A 546 -2.62 9.21 25.39
N ASP A 547 -2.93 7.92 25.57
CA ASP A 547 -2.57 6.84 24.66
C ASP A 547 -1.08 6.83 24.24
N ILE A 548 -0.19 7.26 25.15
CA ILE A 548 1.26 7.09 25.00
C ILE A 548 1.67 5.87 25.83
N PRO A 549 2.14 4.79 25.20
CA PRO A 549 2.47 3.54 25.90
C PRO A 549 3.58 3.72 26.93
N GLU A 550 3.43 3.01 28.05
CA GLU A 550 4.43 2.99 29.13
C GLU A 550 5.59 2.04 28.76
N PRO A 551 6.85 2.35 29.15
CA PRO A 551 7.98 1.47 28.93
C PRO A 551 7.84 0.18 29.75
N GLN A 552 8.56 -0.88 29.37
CA GLN A 552 8.50 -2.14 30.11
C GLN A 552 9.10 -2.01 31.52
N SER A 553 8.28 -2.15 32.56
CA SER A 553 8.77 -2.34 33.94
C SER A 553 9.52 -3.69 34.13
N PRO A 554 10.51 -3.75 35.03
CA PRO A 554 11.13 -5.00 35.47
C PRO A 554 10.07 -5.95 36.08
N VAL A 555 10.23 -7.26 35.87
CA VAL A 555 9.27 -8.28 36.32
C VAL A 555 9.22 -8.33 37.86
N VAL A 556 8.05 -8.11 38.46
CA VAL A 556 7.69 -8.71 39.75
C VAL A 556 6.54 -9.68 39.44
N PRO A 557 6.69 -11.00 39.63
CA PRO A 557 5.59 -11.93 39.42
C PRO A 557 4.49 -11.63 40.45
N THR A 558 3.41 -10.98 40.02
CA THR A 558 2.29 -10.59 40.91
C THR A 558 1.49 -11.78 41.41
N VAL A 559 1.60 -12.95 40.75
CA VAL A 559 0.84 -14.17 41.09
C VAL A 559 1.81 -15.28 41.50
N THR A 560 2.15 -15.32 42.78
CA THR A 560 2.76 -16.48 43.44
C THR A 560 1.66 -17.51 43.69
N VAL A 561 1.99 -18.79 43.50
CA VAL A 561 1.08 -19.90 43.77
C VAL A 561 1.75 -20.73 44.85
N ASP A 562 1.04 -20.98 45.94
CA ASP A 562 1.54 -21.79 47.03
C ASP A 562 1.77 -23.24 46.55
N ALA A 563 2.76 -23.94 47.15
CA ALA A 563 3.11 -25.30 46.76
C ALA A 563 1.92 -26.27 46.91
N ASN A 564 1.01 -25.99 47.85
CA ASN A 564 -0.19 -26.78 48.14
C ASN A 564 -1.46 -26.35 47.38
N ALA A 565 -1.37 -25.38 46.44
CA ALA A 565 -2.54 -24.89 45.72
C ALA A 565 -3.20 -25.97 44.84
N SER A 566 -4.53 -25.96 44.79
CA SER A 566 -5.35 -26.88 44.01
C SER A 566 -5.06 -26.82 42.51
N LYS A 567 -5.42 -27.86 41.76
CA LYS A 567 -5.26 -27.90 40.29
C LYS A 567 -6.01 -26.74 39.61
N GLU A 568 -7.16 -26.35 40.14
CA GLU A 568 -7.97 -25.24 39.62
C GLU A 568 -7.31 -23.88 39.86
N GLU A 569 -6.76 -23.64 41.05
CA GLU A 569 -6.00 -22.43 41.36
C GLU A 569 -4.72 -22.32 40.53
N ARG A 570 -4.01 -23.44 40.32
CA ARG A 570 -2.84 -23.49 39.43
C ARG A 570 -3.20 -23.14 37.99
N VAL A 571 -4.34 -23.64 37.49
CA VAL A 571 -4.86 -23.29 36.15
C VAL A 571 -5.28 -21.82 36.08
N LYS A 572 -5.95 -21.29 37.11
CA LYS A 572 -6.37 -19.88 37.19
C LYS A 572 -5.16 -18.95 37.21
N ALA A 573 -4.15 -19.25 38.02
CA ALA A 573 -2.90 -18.51 38.09
C ALA A 573 -2.10 -18.61 36.78
N SER A 574 -2.07 -19.78 36.14
CA SER A 574 -1.44 -19.96 34.81
C SER A 574 -2.13 -19.09 33.74
N LYS A 575 -3.46 -19.08 33.71
CA LYS A 575 -4.26 -18.21 32.82
C LYS A 575 -4.00 -16.72 33.11
N ALA A 576 -3.94 -16.33 34.38
CA ALA A 576 -3.63 -14.96 34.80
C ALA A 576 -2.24 -14.53 34.32
N ARG A 577 -1.21 -15.36 34.55
CA ARG A 577 0.16 -15.13 34.06
C ARG A 577 0.24 -15.02 32.54
N LEU A 578 -0.52 -15.85 31.81
CA LEU A 578 -0.59 -15.77 30.35
C LEU A 578 -1.21 -14.44 29.89
N LYS A 579 -2.30 -14.00 30.54
CA LYS A 579 -2.98 -12.72 30.24
C LYS A 579 -2.07 -11.53 30.54
N GLU A 580 -1.36 -11.54 31.66
CA GLU A 580 -0.39 -10.50 32.03
C GLU A 580 0.77 -10.44 31.03
N ARG A 581 1.31 -11.61 30.66
CA ARG A 581 2.35 -11.73 29.64
C ARG A 581 1.87 -11.18 28.29
N GLN A 582 0.64 -11.49 27.87
CA GLN A 582 0.06 -10.97 26.63
C GLN A 582 -0.07 -9.44 26.67
N LYS A 583 -0.65 -8.87 27.73
CA LYS A 583 -0.77 -7.42 27.91
C LYS A 583 0.57 -6.71 27.80
N ARG A 584 1.63 -7.27 28.40
CA ARG A 584 2.98 -6.73 28.32
C ARG A 584 3.53 -6.72 26.89
N SER A 585 3.27 -7.77 26.12
CA SER A 585 3.69 -7.86 24.72
C SER A 585 2.99 -6.83 23.86
N ASP A 586 1.68 -6.68 24.06
CA ASP A 586 0.85 -5.72 23.33
C ASP A 586 1.34 -4.30 23.65
N MET A 587 1.58 -3.99 24.93
CA MET A 587 2.12 -2.69 25.36
C MET A 587 3.50 -2.38 24.77
N TYR A 588 4.41 -3.36 24.74
CA TYR A 588 5.73 -3.17 24.13
C TYR A 588 5.64 -2.93 22.61
N SER A 589 4.70 -3.59 21.95
CA SER A 589 4.50 -3.40 20.50
C SER A 589 4.01 -1.98 20.21
N LEU A 590 3.06 -1.48 21.00
CA LEU A 590 2.59 -0.10 20.94
C LEU A 590 3.71 0.90 21.28
N TRP A 591 4.52 0.60 22.29
CA TRP A 591 5.66 1.43 22.69
C TRP A 591 6.69 1.56 21.56
N CYS A 592 7.04 0.46 20.89
CA CYS A 592 7.93 0.49 19.72
C CYS A 592 7.35 1.30 18.55
N ASP A 593 6.05 1.14 18.26
CA ASP A 593 5.38 1.94 17.22
C ASP A 593 5.44 3.44 17.53
N THR A 594 5.20 3.81 18.79
CA THR A 594 5.29 5.20 19.26
C THR A 594 6.73 5.72 19.21
N LEU A 595 7.72 4.89 19.60
CA LEU A 595 9.14 5.22 19.49
C LEU A 595 9.54 5.55 18.05
N TYR A 596 9.16 4.71 17.08
CA TYR A 596 9.49 4.90 15.67
C TYR A 596 8.84 6.18 15.14
N LYS A 597 7.54 6.37 15.44
CA LYS A 597 6.78 7.55 15.04
C LYS A 597 7.38 8.85 15.57
N LEU A 598 7.66 8.93 16.87
CA LEU A 598 8.22 10.14 17.49
C LEU A 598 9.69 10.36 17.09
N SER A 599 10.48 9.30 16.88
CA SER A 599 11.86 9.45 16.40
C SER A 599 11.90 9.95 14.95
N LEU A 600 11.01 9.47 14.09
CA LEU A 600 10.84 10.01 12.74
C LEU A 600 10.35 11.46 12.78
N ALA A 601 9.33 11.78 13.57
CA ALA A 601 8.85 13.15 13.72
C ALA A 601 9.97 14.08 14.22
N ASN A 602 10.82 13.61 15.15
CA ASN A 602 11.96 14.38 15.61
C ASN A 602 13.08 14.50 14.54
N HIS A 603 13.26 13.50 13.68
CA HIS A 603 14.19 13.57 12.54
C HIS A 603 13.76 14.64 11.52
N PHE A 604 12.45 14.73 11.23
CA PHE A 604 11.87 15.74 10.34
C PHE A 604 11.55 17.08 11.03
N ARG A 605 11.98 17.27 12.28
CA ARG A 605 11.81 18.56 12.99
C ARG A 605 12.44 19.68 12.17
N GLY A 606 11.66 20.74 11.91
CA GLY A 606 12.09 21.90 11.13
C GLY A 606 12.30 21.65 9.64
N GLN A 607 12.02 20.43 9.14
CA GLN A 607 12.12 20.08 7.73
C GLN A 607 10.72 19.93 7.11
N VAL A 608 10.66 20.16 5.80
CA VAL A 608 9.46 19.88 5.00
C VAL A 608 9.63 18.52 4.33
N PHE A 609 8.55 17.77 4.27
CA PHE A 609 8.52 16.43 3.66
C PHE A 609 7.19 16.17 2.94
N TRP A 610 7.17 15.15 2.11
CA TRP A 610 6.02 14.73 1.32
C TRP A 610 5.69 13.26 1.56
N LEU A 611 4.42 12.93 1.37
CA LEU A 611 3.92 11.57 1.53
C LEU A 611 3.48 11.03 0.16
N PRO A 612 4.29 10.22 -0.55
CA PRO A 612 3.82 9.53 -1.74
C PRO A 612 2.66 8.59 -1.39
N HIS A 613 1.65 8.49 -2.26
CA HIS A 613 0.45 7.69 -2.02
C HIS A 613 0.36 6.49 -2.99
N SER A 614 -0.34 5.43 -2.55
CA SER A 614 -0.71 4.25 -3.33
C SER A 614 -2.12 3.77 -2.95
N LEU A 615 -2.62 2.72 -3.63
CA LEU A 615 -3.98 2.22 -3.51
C LEU A 615 -4.03 0.83 -2.86
N ASP A 616 -5.14 0.52 -2.18
CA ASP A 616 -5.56 -0.87 -2.04
C ASP A 616 -6.26 -1.38 -3.32
N PHE A 617 -6.60 -2.68 -3.35
CA PHE A 617 -7.20 -3.30 -4.52
C PHE A 617 -8.56 -2.71 -4.94
N ARG A 618 -9.25 -2.00 -4.04
CA ARG A 618 -10.59 -1.43 -4.25
C ARG A 618 -10.51 0.05 -4.64
N GLY A 619 -9.31 0.63 -4.59
CA GLY A 619 -9.05 2.02 -4.91
C GLY A 619 -8.90 2.94 -3.69
N ARG A 620 -8.97 2.47 -2.43
CA ARG A 620 -8.74 3.38 -1.28
C ARG A 620 -7.28 3.83 -1.25
N VAL A 621 -7.07 5.12 -1.02
CA VAL A 621 -5.75 5.75 -1.03
C VAL A 621 -5.06 5.64 0.34
N TYR A 622 -3.75 5.37 0.33
CA TYR A 622 -2.89 5.23 1.50
C TYR A 622 -1.50 5.83 1.26
N PRO A 623 -0.93 6.60 2.20
CA PRO A 623 0.48 6.98 2.18
C PRO A 623 1.38 5.74 2.14
N VAL A 624 2.43 5.76 1.33
CA VAL A 624 3.43 4.68 1.24
C VAL A 624 4.21 4.54 2.54
N PRO A 625 4.75 5.61 3.17
CA PRO A 625 5.45 5.51 4.46
C PRO A 625 4.49 5.06 5.59
N PRO A 626 4.73 3.92 6.27
CA PRO A 626 3.77 3.36 7.21
C PRO A 626 3.84 3.98 8.62
N HIS A 627 4.99 4.54 9.01
CA HIS A 627 5.26 4.91 10.41
C HIS A 627 4.83 6.34 10.78
N LEU A 628 5.12 7.31 9.92
CA LEU A 628 4.78 8.73 10.11
C LEU A 628 3.92 9.20 8.93
N ASN A 629 2.61 9.26 9.15
CA ASN A 629 1.64 9.72 8.17
C ASN A 629 0.35 10.20 8.85
N HIS A 630 -0.46 10.96 8.11
CA HIS A 630 -1.71 11.56 8.60
C HIS A 630 -2.89 10.57 8.70
N LEU A 631 -2.76 9.33 8.22
CA LEU A 631 -3.78 8.28 8.41
C LEU A 631 -3.66 7.59 9.78
N GLY A 632 -2.62 7.88 10.56
CA GLY A 632 -2.36 7.28 11.86
C GLY A 632 -3.34 7.67 12.98
N SER A 633 -2.94 7.36 14.22
CA SER A 633 -3.68 7.70 15.45
C SER A 633 -3.77 9.21 15.69
N ASP A 634 -4.57 9.63 16.66
CA ASP A 634 -4.69 11.02 17.15
C ASP A 634 -3.32 11.73 17.24
N LEU A 635 -2.37 11.10 17.94
CA LEU A 635 -1.01 11.60 18.07
C LEU A 635 -0.34 11.80 16.69
N ALA A 636 -0.44 10.84 15.77
CA ALA A 636 0.15 10.97 14.44
C ALA A 636 -0.40 12.16 13.66
N ARG A 637 -1.72 12.38 13.73
CA ARG A 637 -2.40 13.50 13.05
C ARG A 637 -1.99 14.84 13.64
N SER A 638 -1.94 14.93 14.97
CA SER A 638 -1.57 16.15 15.69
C SER A 638 -0.12 16.63 15.43
N LEU A 639 0.77 15.69 15.08
CA LEU A 639 2.19 15.97 14.81
C LEU A 639 2.42 16.63 13.46
N MET A 640 1.43 16.66 12.57
CA MET A 640 1.58 17.09 11.17
C MET A 640 0.69 18.29 10.85
N VAL A 641 1.28 19.31 10.23
CA VAL A 641 0.56 20.49 9.71
C VAL A 641 1.04 20.78 8.29
N PHE A 642 0.26 21.55 7.51
CA PHE A 642 0.68 21.93 6.16
C PHE A 642 1.94 22.79 6.21
N ALA A 643 2.90 22.52 5.33
CA ALA A 643 4.11 23.34 5.25
C ALA A 643 3.78 24.75 4.74
N LEU A 644 2.94 24.85 3.71
CA LEU A 644 2.39 26.12 3.24
C LEU A 644 1.23 26.55 4.14
N GLY A 645 1.35 27.72 4.74
CA GLY A 645 0.27 28.35 5.50
C GLY A 645 -0.58 29.26 4.62
N LYS A 646 -1.81 29.52 5.03
CA LYS A 646 -2.71 30.50 4.40
C LYS A 646 -3.28 31.46 5.45
N PRO A 647 -3.53 32.74 5.10
CA PRO A 647 -4.22 33.66 6.00
C PRO A 647 -5.61 33.11 6.34
N LEU A 648 -6.04 33.26 7.60
CA LEU A 648 -7.35 32.77 8.05
C LEU A 648 -8.53 33.41 7.29
N GLY A 649 -8.37 34.65 6.84
CA GLY A 649 -9.47 35.40 6.25
C GLY A 649 -10.56 35.73 7.28
N PRO A 650 -11.76 36.13 6.83
CA PRO A 650 -12.82 36.58 7.74
C PRO A 650 -13.34 35.46 8.66
N ASP A 651 -13.54 34.26 8.11
CA ASP A 651 -14.24 33.17 8.81
C ASP A 651 -13.29 32.05 9.31
N GLY A 652 -12.00 32.10 8.98
CA GLY A 652 -11.07 31.00 9.28
C GLY A 652 -10.89 30.73 10.77
N LEU A 653 -10.91 31.79 11.61
CA LEU A 653 -10.84 31.61 13.07
C LEU A 653 -12.07 30.88 13.61
N ASP A 654 -13.25 31.14 13.05
CA ASP A 654 -14.48 30.49 13.46
C ASP A 654 -14.51 29.03 13.01
N TRP A 655 -13.97 28.71 11.84
CA TRP A 655 -13.75 27.32 11.43
C TRP A 655 -12.78 26.57 12.34
N LEU A 656 -11.70 27.21 12.82
CA LEU A 656 -10.82 26.60 13.83
C LEU A 656 -11.57 26.33 15.15
N LYS A 657 -12.41 27.26 15.59
CA LYS A 657 -13.23 27.12 16.81
C LYS A 657 -14.29 26.03 16.67
N ILE A 658 -14.96 25.92 15.52
CA ILE A 658 -15.89 24.81 15.25
C ILE A 658 -15.13 23.49 15.24
N HIS A 659 -13.97 23.48 14.58
CA HIS A 659 -13.13 22.29 14.48
C HIS A 659 -12.68 21.76 15.85
N ILE A 660 -12.23 22.63 16.77
CA ILE A 660 -11.83 22.18 18.11
C ILE A 660 -13.00 21.57 18.88
N ILE A 661 -14.23 22.09 18.72
CA ILE A 661 -15.41 21.48 19.34
C ILE A 661 -15.74 20.13 18.70
N ASN A 662 -15.61 20.00 17.37
CA ASN A 662 -15.83 18.73 16.68
C ASN A 662 -14.93 17.61 17.23
N ILE A 663 -13.63 17.89 17.42
CA ILE A 663 -12.64 16.91 17.91
C ILE A 663 -12.75 16.62 19.41
N THR A 664 -13.33 17.53 20.22
CA THR A 664 -13.67 17.20 21.63
C THR A 664 -14.73 16.12 21.75
N GLY A 665 -15.51 15.94 20.69
CA GLY A 665 -16.64 15.03 20.66
C GLY A 665 -17.89 15.54 21.39
N LEU A 666 -17.85 16.77 21.91
CA LEU A 666 -18.98 17.48 22.51
C LEU A 666 -19.87 18.11 21.43
N LYS A 667 -21.13 18.44 21.79
CA LYS A 667 -22.06 19.17 20.92
C LYS A 667 -22.29 18.56 19.52
N LYS A 668 -22.08 17.24 19.36
CA LYS A 668 -22.26 16.49 18.08
C LYS A 668 -23.63 16.65 17.42
N ARG A 669 -24.67 16.95 18.19
CA ARG A 669 -26.06 17.11 17.71
C ARG A 669 -26.47 18.58 17.50
N GLU A 670 -25.58 19.51 17.81
CA GLU A 670 -25.85 20.95 17.67
C GLU A 670 -25.34 21.50 16.35
N SER A 671 -25.87 22.65 15.98
CA SER A 671 -25.49 23.38 14.77
C SER A 671 -24.10 23.99 14.87
N ASN A 672 -23.53 24.40 13.74
CA ASN A 672 -22.22 25.06 13.71
C ASN A 672 -22.23 26.36 14.53
N ASP A 673 -23.34 27.12 14.53
CA ASP A 673 -23.48 28.36 15.33
C ASP A 673 -23.41 28.08 16.83
N GLU A 674 -24.10 27.03 17.30
CA GLU A 674 -24.06 26.61 18.70
C GLU A 674 -22.69 26.05 19.11
N ARG A 675 -22.01 25.33 18.19
CA ARG A 675 -20.63 24.89 18.41
C ARG A 675 -19.68 26.09 18.53
N LEU A 676 -19.82 27.08 17.65
CA LEU A 676 -19.01 28.29 17.69
C LEU A 676 -19.24 29.10 18.98
N LYS A 677 -20.50 29.26 19.39
CA LYS A 677 -20.85 29.92 20.66
C LYS A 677 -20.20 29.20 21.83
N TYR A 678 -20.31 27.87 21.89
CA TYR A 678 -19.69 27.07 22.94
C TYR A 678 -18.16 27.14 22.92
N ALA A 679 -17.53 27.22 21.74
CA ALA A 679 -16.09 27.44 21.62
C ALA A 679 -15.66 28.79 22.20
N ASN A 680 -16.44 29.84 21.98
CA ASN A 680 -16.17 31.17 22.53
C ASN A 680 -16.32 31.17 24.07
N GLU A 681 -17.30 30.45 24.63
CA GLU A 681 -17.45 30.26 26.08
C GLU A 681 -16.24 29.53 26.69
N LEU A 682 -15.68 28.54 25.97
CA LEU A 682 -14.51 27.77 26.39
C LEU A 682 -13.17 28.42 26.06
N LEU A 683 -13.15 29.60 25.42
CA LEU A 683 -11.92 30.25 24.98
C LEU A 683 -10.85 30.38 26.10
N PRO A 684 -11.19 30.73 27.36
CA PRO A 684 -10.20 30.76 28.44
C PRO A 684 -9.52 29.40 28.68
N LYS A 685 -10.26 28.29 28.60
CA LYS A 685 -9.71 26.93 28.76
C LYS A 685 -8.85 26.49 27.57
N ILE A 686 -9.20 26.95 26.37
CA ILE A 686 -8.41 26.73 25.15
C ILE A 686 -7.05 27.43 25.31
N LEU A 687 -7.05 28.69 25.77
CA LEU A 687 -5.82 29.45 26.00
C LEU A 687 -4.97 28.85 27.12
N ASP A 688 -5.57 28.46 28.25
CA ASP A 688 -4.86 27.79 29.35
C ASP A 688 -4.23 26.47 28.89
N SER A 689 -4.96 25.67 28.10
CA SER A 689 -4.43 24.40 27.57
C SER A 689 -3.23 24.60 26.64
N ALA A 690 -3.17 25.72 25.92
CA ALA A 690 -2.03 26.09 25.07
C ALA A 690 -0.85 26.64 25.87
N GLU A 691 -1.08 27.47 26.88
CA GLU A 691 0.00 28.10 27.67
C GLU A 691 0.58 27.17 28.73
N ASN A 692 -0.28 26.40 29.39
CA ASN A 692 0.06 25.55 30.53
C ASN A 692 -0.39 24.09 30.35
N PRO A 693 0.09 23.34 29.32
CA PRO A 693 -0.43 22.01 28.99
C PRO A 693 -0.34 20.96 30.11
N PHE A 694 0.60 21.14 31.04
CA PHE A 694 0.86 20.23 32.17
C PHE A 694 0.48 20.79 33.55
N THR A 695 0.38 22.11 33.70
CA THR A 695 0.23 22.79 35.00
C THR A 695 -1.12 23.49 35.15
N GLY A 696 -1.81 23.79 34.05
CA GLY A 696 -3.14 24.41 34.04
C GLY A 696 -4.27 23.41 34.32
N GLU A 697 -5.46 23.73 33.82
CA GLU A 697 -6.69 22.94 33.98
C GLU A 697 -6.66 21.62 33.21
N LYS A 698 -5.77 21.48 32.21
CA LYS A 698 -5.60 20.25 31.39
C LYS A 698 -6.88 19.82 30.66
N TRP A 699 -7.74 20.78 30.32
CA TRP A 699 -9.01 20.53 29.64
C TRP A 699 -8.84 19.69 28.36
N TRP A 700 -7.79 19.94 27.57
CA TRP A 700 -7.49 19.18 26.37
C TRP A 700 -7.37 17.66 26.59
N GLN A 701 -6.98 17.20 27.79
CA GLN A 701 -6.83 15.77 28.11
C GLN A 701 -8.18 15.05 28.32
N GLU A 702 -9.28 15.79 28.43
CA GLU A 702 -10.63 15.25 28.61
C GLU A 702 -11.35 14.98 27.28
N SER A 703 -10.76 15.45 26.18
CA SER A 703 -11.25 15.30 24.81
C SER A 703 -11.24 13.84 24.32
N GLU A 704 -12.13 13.51 23.37
CA GLU A 704 -12.06 12.25 22.62
C GLU A 704 -10.74 12.10 21.83
N GLU A 705 -10.24 13.20 21.26
CA GLU A 705 -9.00 13.27 20.47
C GLU A 705 -8.04 14.30 21.11
N PRO A 706 -7.37 13.96 22.22
CA PRO A 706 -6.67 14.93 23.07
C PRO A 706 -5.51 15.63 22.34
N TRP A 707 -4.71 14.93 21.55
CA TRP A 707 -3.54 15.51 20.90
C TRP A 707 -3.92 16.48 19.78
N GLN A 708 -4.91 16.13 18.94
CA GLN A 708 -5.46 17.08 17.97
C GLN A 708 -6.10 18.29 18.66
N THR A 709 -6.74 18.09 19.82
CA THR A 709 -7.33 19.19 20.61
C THR A 709 -6.25 20.14 21.11
N LEU A 710 -5.16 19.62 21.67
CA LEU A 710 -4.01 20.43 22.09
C LEU A 710 -3.38 21.19 20.92
N ALA A 711 -3.24 20.52 19.77
CA ALA A 711 -2.72 21.13 18.55
C ALA A 711 -3.61 22.30 18.07
N ALA A 712 -4.93 22.14 18.11
CA ALA A 712 -5.89 23.20 17.82
C ALA A 712 -5.86 24.33 18.87
N CYS A 713 -5.67 24.01 20.16
CA CYS A 713 -5.47 25.03 21.20
C CYS A 713 -4.28 25.93 20.89
N PHE A 714 -3.13 25.36 20.51
CA PHE A 714 -1.96 26.15 20.10
C PHE A 714 -2.27 27.07 18.92
N GLU A 715 -2.93 26.55 17.88
CA GLU A 715 -3.24 27.35 16.68
C GLU A 715 -4.22 28.49 17.00
N ILE A 716 -5.29 28.22 17.75
CA ILE A 716 -6.28 29.23 18.16
C ILE A 716 -5.62 30.28 19.05
N ALA A 717 -4.79 29.88 20.02
CA ALA A 717 -4.09 30.81 20.89
C ALA A 717 -3.17 31.75 20.10
N ASN A 718 -2.43 31.22 19.12
CA ASN A 718 -1.57 32.03 18.25
C ASN A 718 -2.39 32.98 17.36
N ALA A 719 -3.50 32.52 16.80
CA ALA A 719 -4.37 33.34 15.97
C ALA A 719 -5.01 34.49 16.76
N VAL A 720 -5.53 34.22 17.95
CA VAL A 720 -6.18 35.23 18.82
C VAL A 720 -5.18 36.27 19.35
N LYS A 721 -3.94 35.87 19.64
CA LYS A 721 -2.87 36.77 20.09
C LYS A 721 -2.26 37.61 18.96
N SER A 722 -2.52 37.25 17.70
CA SER A 722 -2.03 38.03 16.57
C SER A 722 -2.71 39.40 16.50
N PRO A 723 -2.05 40.47 16.01
CA PRO A 723 -2.64 41.80 15.94
C PRO A 723 -3.95 41.84 15.14
N LYS A 724 -4.06 41.00 14.12
CA LYS A 724 -5.25 40.85 13.28
C LYS A 724 -5.46 39.38 12.93
N PRO A 725 -6.38 38.68 13.62
CA PRO A 725 -6.59 37.24 13.41
C PRO A 725 -6.89 36.83 11.97
N SER A 726 -7.55 37.69 11.18
CA SER A 726 -7.84 37.38 9.76
C SER A 726 -6.59 37.30 8.88
N GLU A 727 -5.49 37.93 9.28
CA GLU A 727 -4.21 37.93 8.54
C GLU A 727 -3.22 36.91 9.11
N TYR A 728 -3.55 36.24 10.23
CA TYR A 728 -2.72 35.17 10.78
C TYR A 728 -2.57 34.03 9.77
N ILE A 729 -1.31 33.66 9.49
CA ILE A 729 -0.98 32.58 8.59
C ILE A 729 -1.11 31.25 9.32
N SER A 730 -2.23 30.57 9.09
CA SER A 730 -2.53 29.27 9.67
C SER A 730 -2.01 28.13 8.80
N HIS A 731 -1.42 27.14 9.47
CA HIS A 731 -0.92 25.91 8.85
C HIS A 731 -1.79 24.69 9.20
N PHE A 732 -2.70 24.88 10.14
CA PHE A 732 -3.47 23.81 10.75
C PHE A 732 -4.54 23.26 9.80
N PRO A 733 -4.61 21.94 9.58
CA PRO A 733 -5.65 21.33 8.78
C PRO A 733 -6.99 21.33 9.53
N VAL A 734 -8.07 21.74 8.86
CA VAL A 734 -9.44 21.62 9.38
C VAL A 734 -10.14 20.47 8.69
N HIS A 735 -10.77 19.60 9.49
CA HIS A 735 -11.37 18.35 9.03
C HIS A 735 -12.89 18.48 8.84
N GLN A 736 -13.42 17.89 7.78
CA GLN A 736 -14.85 17.70 7.52
C GLN A 736 -15.10 16.21 7.25
N ASP A 737 -15.95 15.57 8.04
CA ASP A 737 -16.13 14.11 8.03
C ASP A 737 -17.53 13.72 7.58
N GLY A 738 -17.63 12.63 6.81
CA GLY A 738 -18.91 12.04 6.43
C GLY A 738 -19.59 11.35 7.62
N SER A 739 -20.83 11.76 7.95
CA SER A 739 -21.53 11.26 9.16
C SER A 739 -21.59 9.72 9.28
N CYS A 740 -21.97 9.05 8.19
CA CYS A 740 -21.85 7.61 7.98
C CYS A 740 -21.72 7.35 6.49
N ASN A 741 -20.51 7.60 5.95
CA ASN A 741 -20.24 7.64 4.51
C ASN A 741 -20.78 6.41 3.74
N GLY A 742 -20.56 5.19 4.25
CA GLY A 742 -21.11 3.99 3.62
C GLY A 742 -22.64 3.98 3.49
N LEU A 743 -23.38 4.46 4.49
CA LEU A 743 -24.84 4.63 4.40
C LEU A 743 -25.24 5.80 3.50
N GLN A 744 -24.45 6.88 3.45
CA GLN A 744 -24.67 7.99 2.51
C GLN A 744 -24.63 7.47 1.06
N HIS A 745 -23.64 6.65 0.70
CA HIS A 745 -23.59 6.03 -0.63
C HIS A 745 -24.78 5.09 -0.89
N TYR A 746 -25.18 4.25 0.07
CA TYR A 746 -26.33 3.37 -0.13
C TYR A 746 -27.65 4.16 -0.29
N ALA A 747 -27.87 5.19 0.53
CA ALA A 747 -29.05 6.04 0.42
C ALA A 747 -29.10 6.77 -0.93
N ALA A 748 -27.96 7.25 -1.43
CA ALA A 748 -27.87 7.88 -2.73
C ALA A 748 -28.10 6.89 -3.90
N LEU A 749 -27.50 5.69 -3.85
CA LEU A 749 -27.69 4.64 -4.86
C LEU A 749 -29.16 4.18 -4.94
N GLY A 750 -29.78 3.99 -3.77
CA GLY A 750 -31.14 3.51 -3.63
C GLY A 750 -32.22 4.58 -3.68
N ARG A 751 -31.84 5.87 -3.76
CA ARG A 751 -32.74 7.04 -3.61
C ARG A 751 -33.68 6.90 -2.40
N ASP A 752 -33.14 6.45 -1.28
CA ASP A 752 -33.87 6.16 -0.04
C ASP A 752 -34.05 7.44 0.79
N GLU A 753 -35.26 7.99 0.84
CA GLU A 753 -35.54 9.29 1.47
C GLU A 753 -35.34 9.26 3.00
N GLN A 754 -35.86 8.24 3.69
CA GLN A 754 -35.68 8.09 5.14
C GLN A 754 -34.22 7.82 5.51
N GLY A 755 -33.56 6.99 4.69
CA GLY A 755 -32.13 6.73 4.82
C GLY A 755 -31.30 8.00 4.63
N ALA A 756 -31.61 8.77 3.58
CA ALA A 756 -30.96 10.02 3.22
C ALA A 756 -31.08 11.09 4.31
N GLU A 757 -32.25 11.22 4.94
CA GLU A 757 -32.43 12.11 6.09
C GLU A 757 -31.55 11.70 7.27
N SER A 758 -31.54 10.40 7.61
CA SER A 758 -30.81 9.87 8.77
C SER A 758 -29.29 10.07 8.68
N VAL A 759 -28.75 10.28 7.48
CA VAL A 759 -27.31 10.44 7.20
C VAL A 759 -26.97 11.78 6.55
N ASN A 760 -27.81 12.79 6.77
CA ASN A 760 -27.57 14.19 6.40
C ASN A 760 -27.41 14.45 4.90
N LEU A 761 -28.02 13.64 4.03
CA LEU A 761 -28.14 13.99 2.61
C LEU A 761 -29.25 15.04 2.41
N VAL A 762 -30.31 14.97 3.21
CA VAL A 762 -31.39 15.97 3.23
C VAL A 762 -30.94 17.17 4.08
N PRO A 763 -31.08 18.42 3.60
CA PRO A 763 -30.73 19.60 4.37
C PRO A 763 -31.61 19.73 5.62
N ARG A 764 -30.96 19.86 6.78
CA ARG A 764 -31.59 20.08 8.08
C ARG A 764 -30.83 21.17 8.85
N PRO A 765 -31.50 21.94 9.73
CA PRO A 765 -30.85 22.97 10.53
C PRO A 765 -29.91 22.41 11.61
N LYS A 766 -30.15 21.17 12.06
CA LYS A 766 -29.29 20.42 12.98
C LYS A 766 -28.86 19.08 12.38
N PRO A 767 -27.65 18.59 12.73
CA PRO A 767 -27.16 17.30 12.24
C PRO A 767 -28.02 16.14 12.76
N GLN A 768 -28.34 15.23 11.87
CA GLN A 768 -28.96 13.94 12.16
C GLN A 768 -27.90 12.92 12.56
N ASP A 769 -28.25 12.04 13.51
CA ASP A 769 -27.33 11.07 14.11
C ASP A 769 -27.91 9.66 14.05
N VAL A 770 -27.71 8.99 12.91
CA VAL A 770 -28.16 7.61 12.65
C VAL A 770 -27.86 6.66 13.81
N TYR A 771 -26.72 6.81 14.47
CA TYR A 771 -26.32 5.94 15.59
C TYR A 771 -27.25 6.12 16.79
N SER A 772 -27.75 7.33 17.03
CA SER A 772 -28.71 7.58 18.11
C SER A 772 -30.11 7.10 17.75
N SER A 773 -30.52 7.27 16.50
CA SER A 773 -31.79 6.75 16.00
C SER A 773 -31.86 5.22 16.11
N VAL A 774 -30.80 4.51 15.71
CA VAL A 774 -30.70 3.05 15.87
C VAL A 774 -30.67 2.66 17.35
N ALA A 775 -29.99 3.42 18.22
CA ALA A 775 -29.95 3.11 19.65
C ALA A 775 -31.35 3.18 20.27
N ALA A 776 -32.14 4.19 19.90
CA ALA A 776 -33.52 4.36 20.35
C ALA A 776 -34.43 3.20 19.88
N LEU A 777 -34.29 2.75 18.63
CA LEU A 777 -35.03 1.59 18.13
C LEU A 777 -34.66 0.30 18.87
N VAL A 778 -33.37 0.07 19.10
CA VAL A 778 -32.90 -1.10 19.85
C VAL A 778 -33.39 -1.06 21.30
N GLU A 779 -33.42 0.12 21.92
CA GLU A 779 -33.95 0.30 23.27
C GLU A 779 -35.45 0.02 23.36
N LYS A 780 -36.24 0.51 22.39
CA LYS A 780 -37.67 0.21 22.29
C LYS A 780 -37.93 -1.30 22.17
N GLU A 781 -37.16 -1.98 21.34
CA GLU A 781 -37.23 -3.44 21.19
C GLU A 781 -36.77 -4.19 22.44
N ARG A 782 -35.77 -3.67 23.16
CA ARG A 782 -35.33 -4.21 24.45
C ARG A 782 -36.40 -4.08 25.50
N GLN A 783 -37.05 -2.93 25.61
CA GLN A 783 -38.12 -2.68 26.56
C GLN A 783 -39.29 -3.66 26.36
N LYS A 784 -39.72 -3.84 25.11
CA LYS A 784 -40.75 -4.83 24.75
C LYS A 784 -40.35 -6.25 25.16
N ASP A 785 -39.11 -6.66 24.94
CA ASP A 785 -38.66 -7.99 25.35
C ASP A 785 -38.53 -8.12 26.88
N ALA A 786 -38.15 -7.05 27.57
CA ALA A 786 -38.07 -7.01 29.03
C ALA A 786 -39.45 -7.15 29.70
N GLU A 787 -40.47 -6.49 29.13
CA GLU A 787 -41.88 -6.64 29.49
C GLU A 787 -42.39 -8.06 29.26
N ASN A 788 -41.92 -8.72 28.19
CA ASN A 788 -42.19 -10.14 27.90
C ASN A 788 -41.36 -11.13 28.75
N GLY A 789 -40.67 -10.66 29.80
CA GLY A 789 -39.94 -11.51 30.74
C GLY A 789 -38.57 -12.00 30.26
N VAL A 790 -37.99 -11.41 29.20
CA VAL A 790 -36.65 -11.78 28.71
C VAL A 790 -35.58 -11.25 29.67
N LYS A 791 -35.02 -12.15 30.49
CA LYS A 791 -34.01 -11.80 31.53
C LYS A 791 -32.84 -10.97 31.01
N ILE A 792 -32.30 -11.28 29.82
CA ILE A 792 -31.17 -10.51 29.27
C ILE A 792 -31.55 -9.09 28.87
N ALA A 793 -32.79 -8.87 28.43
CA ALA A 793 -33.30 -7.55 28.09
C ALA A 793 -33.45 -6.68 29.34
N GLN A 794 -33.88 -7.26 30.46
CA GLN A 794 -33.94 -6.60 31.77
C GLN A 794 -32.55 -6.21 32.28
N VAL A 795 -31.55 -7.11 32.14
CA VAL A 795 -30.15 -6.83 32.56
C VAL A 795 -29.49 -5.73 31.72
N LEU A 796 -29.97 -5.48 30.51
CA LEU A 796 -29.45 -4.46 29.60
C LEU A 796 -30.11 -3.08 29.76
N ASP A 797 -31.03 -2.92 30.71
CA ASP A 797 -31.75 -1.68 30.95
C ASP A 797 -30.80 -0.49 31.21
N GLY A 798 -31.01 0.62 30.50
CA GLY A 798 -30.18 1.83 30.60
C GLY A 798 -28.76 1.74 30.01
N LEU A 799 -28.37 0.60 29.44
CA LEU A 799 -27.02 0.37 28.91
C LEU A 799 -26.90 0.56 27.39
N ILE A 800 -28.01 0.69 26.67
CA ILE A 800 -28.05 0.84 25.21
C ILE A 800 -27.75 2.30 24.81
N LYS A 801 -26.47 2.66 24.87
CA LYS A 801 -25.97 4.01 24.51
C LYS A 801 -25.41 4.04 23.08
N ARG A 802 -25.40 5.23 22.46
CA ARG A 802 -24.80 5.50 21.15
C ARG A 802 -23.41 4.86 20.99
N LYS A 803 -22.53 5.02 21.99
CA LYS A 803 -21.15 4.47 21.99
C LYS A 803 -21.13 2.94 21.82
N VAL A 804 -22.09 2.22 22.43
CA VAL A 804 -22.14 0.75 22.41
C VAL A 804 -22.44 0.21 21.01
N ILE A 805 -23.30 0.88 20.25
CA ILE A 805 -23.74 0.40 18.94
C ILE A 805 -23.06 1.10 17.75
N LYS A 806 -22.44 2.28 17.94
CA LYS A 806 -21.82 3.08 16.87
C LYS A 806 -20.91 2.23 15.98
N GLN A 807 -19.98 1.49 16.59
CA GLN A 807 -19.02 0.68 15.85
C GLN A 807 -19.70 -0.42 15.01
N THR A 808 -20.74 -1.05 15.58
CA THR A 808 -21.50 -2.10 14.88
C THR A 808 -22.25 -1.53 13.69
N VAL A 809 -22.96 -0.42 13.86
CA VAL A 809 -23.70 0.25 12.77
C VAL A 809 -22.74 0.67 11.66
N MET A 810 -21.64 1.34 12.03
CA MET A 810 -20.60 1.80 11.10
C MET A 810 -19.96 0.66 10.31
N THR A 811 -19.70 -0.49 10.94
CA THR A 811 -19.04 -1.62 10.27
C THR A 811 -20.01 -2.60 9.58
N THR A 812 -21.31 -2.52 9.85
CA THR A 812 -22.32 -3.37 9.18
C THR A 812 -22.47 -3.05 7.71
N VAL A 813 -22.45 -1.78 7.33
CA VAL A 813 -22.41 -1.40 5.91
C VAL A 813 -21.16 -1.88 5.19
N TYR A 814 -20.08 -2.11 5.95
CA TYR A 814 -18.82 -2.66 5.46
C TYR A 814 -18.72 -4.19 5.64
N GLY A 815 -19.86 -4.88 5.80
CA GLY A 815 -19.93 -6.34 5.73
C GLY A 815 -19.48 -7.07 6.99
N VAL A 816 -19.53 -6.42 8.17
CA VAL A 816 -19.26 -7.11 9.43
C VAL A 816 -20.24 -8.27 9.64
N THR A 817 -19.73 -9.44 9.98
CA THR A 817 -20.57 -10.60 10.32
C THR A 817 -21.16 -10.43 11.72
N ARG A 818 -22.26 -11.15 12.03
CA ARG A 818 -22.83 -11.19 13.38
C ARG A 818 -21.80 -11.55 14.46
N PHE A 819 -20.84 -12.42 14.14
CA PHE A 819 -19.76 -12.77 15.06
C PHE A 819 -18.81 -11.58 15.32
N GLY A 820 -18.42 -10.85 14.27
CA GLY A 820 -17.60 -9.65 14.38
C GLY A 820 -18.31 -8.54 15.15
N ALA A 821 -19.56 -8.25 14.79
CA ALA A 821 -20.42 -7.29 15.49
C ALA A 821 -20.53 -7.62 16.99
N ARG A 822 -20.70 -8.90 17.33
CA ARG A 822 -20.81 -9.33 18.73
C ARG A 822 -19.53 -9.05 19.50
N LEU A 823 -18.35 -9.27 18.89
CA LEU A 823 -17.07 -8.94 19.52
C LEU A 823 -16.89 -7.43 19.73
N GLN A 824 -17.38 -6.60 18.79
CA GLN A 824 -17.37 -5.14 18.93
C GLN A 824 -18.26 -4.69 20.08
N ILE A 825 -19.52 -5.13 20.12
CA ILE A 825 -20.44 -4.82 21.23
C ILE A 825 -19.90 -5.34 22.55
N ALA A 826 -19.37 -6.57 22.59
CA ALA A 826 -18.77 -7.12 23.81
C ALA A 826 -17.57 -6.30 24.30
N ARG A 827 -16.79 -5.68 23.40
CA ARG A 827 -15.70 -4.78 23.79
C ARG A 827 -16.27 -3.50 24.43
N GLN A 828 -17.27 -2.89 23.81
CA GLN A 828 -17.91 -1.68 24.33
C GLN A 828 -18.62 -1.93 25.67
N LEU A 829 -19.31 -3.07 25.83
CA LEU A 829 -19.94 -3.46 27.09
C LEU A 829 -18.91 -3.66 28.22
N LYS A 830 -17.71 -4.18 27.91
CA LYS A 830 -16.63 -4.30 28.91
C LYS A 830 -16.09 -2.95 29.38
N GLU A 831 -16.09 -1.93 28.51
CA GLU A 831 -15.62 -0.58 28.89
C GLU A 831 -16.57 0.12 29.85
N ILE A 832 -17.85 -0.27 29.90
CA ILE A 832 -18.87 0.25 30.81
C ILE A 832 -19.13 -0.68 32.01
N GLU A 833 -18.17 -1.54 32.35
CA GLU A 833 -18.21 -2.45 33.51
C GLU A 833 -19.42 -3.41 33.57
N PHE A 834 -19.91 -3.84 32.40
CA PHE A 834 -21.00 -4.83 32.33
C PHE A 834 -20.59 -6.20 32.90
N SER A 835 -21.52 -6.89 33.56
CA SER A 835 -21.29 -8.20 34.18
C SER A 835 -20.71 -9.24 33.19
N GLU A 836 -19.56 -9.83 33.55
CA GLU A 836 -18.88 -10.83 32.72
C GLU A 836 -19.76 -12.08 32.48
N GLU A 837 -20.66 -12.40 33.41
CA GLU A 837 -21.60 -13.52 33.30
C GLU A 837 -22.53 -13.36 32.09
N TYR A 838 -23.07 -12.16 31.90
CA TYR A 838 -24.07 -11.87 30.87
C TYR A 838 -23.46 -11.36 29.57
N LEU A 839 -22.16 -11.03 29.54
CA LEU A 839 -21.51 -10.35 28.43
C LEU A 839 -21.76 -11.01 27.06
N TRP A 840 -21.63 -12.34 26.99
CA TRP A 840 -21.83 -13.08 25.74
C TRP A 840 -23.29 -13.14 25.30
N ARG A 841 -24.21 -13.31 26.25
CA ARG A 841 -25.65 -13.34 25.97
C ARG A 841 -26.15 -11.95 25.58
N GLY A 842 -25.74 -10.91 26.32
CA GLY A 842 -26.10 -9.52 26.08
C GLY A 842 -25.57 -8.99 24.75
N SER A 843 -24.29 -9.22 24.45
CA SER A 843 -23.74 -8.84 23.14
C SER A 843 -24.44 -9.56 21.97
N SER A 844 -24.79 -10.83 22.13
CA SER A 844 -25.52 -11.58 21.09
C SER A 844 -26.93 -11.02 20.87
N TYR A 845 -27.64 -10.72 21.96
CA TYR A 845 -28.95 -10.09 21.93
C TYR A 845 -28.93 -8.74 21.21
N LEU A 846 -28.00 -7.85 21.61
CA LEU A 846 -27.87 -6.52 21.01
C LEU A 846 -27.51 -6.58 19.52
N VAL A 847 -26.68 -7.54 19.09
CA VAL A 847 -26.41 -7.72 17.66
C VAL A 847 -27.69 -8.03 16.89
N ILE A 848 -28.51 -8.96 17.39
CA ILE A 848 -29.76 -9.34 16.71
C ILE A 848 -30.69 -8.12 16.59
N LYS A 849 -30.91 -7.41 17.69
CA LYS A 849 -31.78 -6.21 17.69
C LYS A 849 -31.24 -5.08 16.83
N THR A 850 -29.92 -4.84 16.85
CA THR A 850 -29.28 -3.82 15.99
C THR A 850 -29.46 -4.16 14.50
N PHE A 851 -29.25 -5.41 14.09
CA PHE A 851 -29.44 -5.83 12.70
C PHE A 851 -30.90 -5.80 12.25
N ASN A 852 -31.85 -6.02 13.16
CA ASN A 852 -33.27 -5.88 12.85
C ASN A 852 -33.64 -4.41 12.67
N SER A 853 -33.18 -3.53 13.56
CA SER A 853 -33.43 -2.08 13.50
C SER A 853 -32.85 -1.45 12.22
N LEU A 854 -31.64 -1.87 11.81
CA LEU A 854 -31.04 -1.43 10.55
C LEU A 854 -31.83 -1.90 9.32
N ARG A 855 -32.43 -3.10 9.36
CA ARG A 855 -33.25 -3.60 8.26
C ARG A 855 -34.55 -2.83 8.11
N GLU A 856 -35.16 -2.45 9.23
CA GLU A 856 -36.37 -1.63 9.23
C GLU A 856 -36.09 -0.21 8.72
N MET A 857 -34.98 0.41 9.14
CA MET A 857 -34.63 1.79 8.78
C MET A 857 -34.10 1.95 7.35
N PHE A 858 -33.45 0.93 6.77
CA PHE A 858 -32.74 1.04 5.49
C PHE A 858 -33.15 -0.05 4.49
N THR A 859 -34.41 -0.03 4.07
CA THR A 859 -34.98 -1.07 3.18
C THR A 859 -34.28 -1.11 1.83
N SER A 860 -34.10 0.04 1.17
CA SER A 860 -33.46 0.11 -0.16
C SER A 860 -31.99 -0.32 -0.11
N THR A 861 -31.27 0.13 0.93
CA THR A 861 -29.89 -0.33 1.22
C THR A 861 -29.81 -1.85 1.30
N LYS A 862 -30.78 -2.48 1.96
CA LYS A 862 -30.80 -3.92 2.14
C LYS A 862 -31.02 -4.65 0.81
N LEU A 863 -31.93 -4.16 -0.03
CA LEU A 863 -32.18 -4.71 -1.37
C LEU A 863 -30.91 -4.67 -2.23
N ILE A 864 -30.17 -3.56 -2.20
CA ILE A 864 -28.89 -3.42 -2.92
C ILE A 864 -27.85 -4.40 -2.38
N GLN A 865 -27.70 -4.50 -1.05
CA GLN A 865 -26.76 -5.44 -0.44
C GLN A 865 -27.06 -6.89 -0.81
N ASP A 866 -28.34 -7.27 -0.79
CA ASP A 866 -28.77 -8.63 -1.13
C ASP A 866 -28.56 -8.92 -2.61
N TRP A 867 -28.90 -7.98 -3.50
CA TRP A 867 -28.63 -8.10 -4.94
C TRP A 867 -27.13 -8.27 -5.24
N LEU A 868 -26.27 -7.44 -4.66
CA LEU A 868 -24.81 -7.56 -4.81
C LEU A 868 -24.33 -8.92 -4.27
N THR A 869 -24.78 -9.31 -3.08
CA THR A 869 -24.41 -10.60 -2.47
C THR A 869 -24.80 -11.79 -3.35
N ASP A 870 -25.99 -11.74 -3.97
CA ASP A 870 -26.46 -12.77 -4.87
C ASP A 870 -25.71 -12.79 -6.20
N CYS A 871 -25.45 -11.63 -6.81
CA CYS A 871 -24.59 -11.52 -7.98
C CYS A 871 -23.24 -12.20 -7.73
N ALA A 872 -22.56 -11.84 -6.64
CA ALA A 872 -21.27 -12.40 -6.28
C ALA A 872 -21.32 -13.91 -5.97
N ARG A 873 -22.41 -14.37 -5.34
CA ARG A 873 -22.65 -15.80 -5.08
C ARG A 873 -22.76 -16.59 -6.39
N TYR A 874 -23.60 -16.14 -7.32
CA TYR A 874 -23.81 -16.83 -8.59
C TYR A 874 -22.60 -16.71 -9.53
N ILE A 875 -21.91 -15.57 -9.57
CA ILE A 875 -20.64 -15.43 -10.31
C ILE A 875 -19.63 -16.47 -9.81
N ALA A 876 -19.37 -16.53 -8.50
CA ALA A 876 -18.38 -17.44 -7.94
C ALA A 876 -18.78 -18.92 -8.03
N LEU A 877 -20.09 -19.25 -7.97
CA LEU A 877 -20.58 -20.63 -8.01
C LEU A 877 -20.73 -21.17 -9.43
N VAL A 878 -21.35 -20.39 -10.32
CA VAL A 878 -21.74 -20.80 -11.69
C VAL A 878 -20.60 -20.54 -12.68
N CYS A 879 -19.94 -19.40 -12.58
CA CYS A 879 -18.82 -19.06 -13.47
C CYS A 879 -17.49 -19.65 -12.98
N ALA A 880 -17.39 -19.97 -11.69
CA ALA A 880 -16.14 -20.33 -11.02
C ALA A 880 -15.03 -19.26 -11.17
N GLU A 881 -15.43 -17.98 -11.23
CA GLU A 881 -14.55 -16.83 -11.40
C GLU A 881 -14.61 -15.88 -10.19
N ASN A 882 -13.56 -15.07 -10.01
CA ASN A 882 -13.56 -13.98 -9.03
C ASN A 882 -14.45 -12.84 -9.51
N VAL A 883 -15.12 -12.16 -8.57
CA VAL A 883 -15.94 -10.99 -8.90
C VAL A 883 -15.02 -9.83 -9.31
N GLU A 884 -15.35 -9.18 -10.42
CA GLU A 884 -14.68 -8.01 -10.93
C GLU A 884 -15.69 -6.93 -11.36
N TRP A 885 -15.29 -5.67 -11.31
CA TRP A 885 -16.06 -4.52 -11.79
C TRP A 885 -15.11 -3.36 -12.15
N VAL A 886 -15.65 -2.34 -12.80
CA VAL A 886 -14.93 -1.08 -13.08
C VAL A 886 -15.59 0.04 -12.30
N THR A 887 -14.80 0.87 -11.63
CA THR A 887 -15.34 2.03 -10.90
C THR A 887 -15.81 3.12 -11.87
N PRO A 888 -16.66 4.07 -11.44
CA PRO A 888 -17.04 5.21 -12.29
C PRO A 888 -15.86 6.05 -12.81
N LEU A 889 -14.70 5.99 -12.13
CA LEU A 889 -13.45 6.64 -12.56
C LEU A 889 -12.54 5.75 -13.42
N GLY A 890 -13.02 4.58 -13.85
CA GLY A 890 -12.31 3.70 -14.78
C GLY A 890 -11.35 2.70 -14.14
N LEU A 891 -11.23 2.64 -12.80
CA LEU A 891 -10.35 1.68 -12.13
C LEU A 891 -10.95 0.26 -12.18
N PRO A 892 -10.27 -0.74 -12.79
CA PRO A 892 -10.69 -2.13 -12.67
C PRO A 892 -10.39 -2.69 -11.28
N VAL A 893 -11.38 -3.30 -10.66
CA VAL A 893 -11.29 -3.92 -9.33
C VAL A 893 -11.60 -5.41 -9.43
N VAL A 894 -10.78 -6.24 -8.78
CA VAL A 894 -10.97 -7.69 -8.68
C VAL A 894 -10.86 -8.14 -7.24
N GLN A 895 -11.80 -8.95 -6.76
CA GLN A 895 -11.71 -9.54 -5.43
C GLN A 895 -10.70 -10.71 -5.39
N PRO A 896 -9.59 -10.62 -4.62
CA PRO A 896 -8.50 -11.61 -4.65
C PRO A 896 -8.80 -12.88 -3.82
N TYR A 897 -10.08 -13.19 -3.60
CA TYR A 897 -10.51 -14.21 -2.65
C TYR A 897 -10.66 -15.59 -3.31
N SER A 898 -9.54 -16.24 -3.58
CA SER A 898 -9.51 -17.62 -4.08
C SER A 898 -9.24 -18.65 -2.98
N LYS A 899 -9.61 -19.92 -3.22
CA LYS A 899 -9.23 -21.03 -2.35
C LYS A 899 -7.73 -21.27 -2.46
N GLY A 900 -6.99 -21.05 -1.38
CA GLY A 900 -5.56 -21.38 -1.34
C GLY A 900 -5.37 -22.89 -1.22
N TYR A 901 -4.50 -23.48 -2.05
CA TYR A 901 -3.91 -24.78 -1.75
C TYR A 901 -2.79 -24.56 -0.74
N THR A 902 -2.97 -25.06 0.49
CA THR A 902 -1.90 -25.16 1.48
C THR A 902 -0.91 -26.25 1.06
N ASN A 903 -0.09 -25.99 0.04
CA ASN A 903 0.92 -26.95 -0.37
C ASN A 903 2.30 -26.54 0.17
N TYR A 904 2.77 -27.35 1.12
CA TYR A 904 4.12 -27.40 1.69
C TYR A 904 5.26 -27.55 0.64
N GLN A 905 4.95 -27.59 -0.66
CA GLN A 905 5.91 -27.77 -1.75
C GLN A 905 6.55 -26.45 -2.29
N ALA A 906 6.17 -25.28 -1.75
CA ALA A 906 6.58 -23.96 -2.24
C ALA A 906 8.05 -23.55 -1.97
N GLN A 907 8.96 -24.51 -1.69
CA GLN A 907 10.37 -24.23 -1.38
C GLN A 907 11.33 -24.37 -2.57
N ARG A 908 10.85 -24.80 -3.74
CA ARG A 908 11.71 -25.02 -4.92
C ARG A 908 11.65 -23.84 -5.91
N PRO A 909 12.80 -23.37 -6.47
CA PRO A 909 12.84 -22.24 -7.41
C PRO A 909 12.00 -22.47 -8.69
N ASP A 910 11.90 -23.72 -9.14
CA ASP A 910 11.18 -24.17 -10.33
C ASP A 910 9.70 -24.52 -10.08
N ALA A 911 9.21 -24.37 -8.84
CA ALA A 911 7.81 -24.67 -8.53
C ALA A 911 6.85 -23.65 -9.16
N HIS A 912 5.67 -24.13 -9.57
CA HIS A 912 4.65 -23.30 -10.19
C HIS A 912 3.87 -22.56 -9.10
N LEU A 913 3.84 -21.22 -9.17
CA LEU A 913 2.98 -20.41 -8.31
C LEU A 913 1.54 -20.55 -8.77
N ILE A 914 0.66 -20.87 -7.82
CA ILE A 914 -0.78 -20.88 -8.04
C ILE A 914 -1.27 -19.41 -7.98
N MET A 915 -1.67 -18.85 -9.13
CA MET A 915 -2.23 -17.49 -9.24
C MET A 915 -3.75 -17.51 -9.07
N ASP A 916 -4.31 -16.43 -8.53
CA ASP A 916 -5.74 -16.27 -8.24
C ASP A 916 -6.65 -16.60 -9.43
N MET A 917 -6.33 -16.12 -10.63
CA MET A 917 -7.11 -16.35 -11.85
C MET A 917 -7.15 -17.82 -12.31
N PHE A 918 -6.26 -18.67 -11.80
CA PHE A 918 -6.22 -20.11 -12.12
C PHE A 918 -6.70 -20.97 -10.95
N THR A 919 -7.36 -20.36 -9.96
CA THR A 919 -7.88 -21.05 -8.78
C THR A 919 -9.36 -20.84 -8.59
N LYS A 920 -10.02 -21.84 -8.01
CA LYS A 920 -11.43 -21.71 -7.67
C LYS A 920 -11.64 -20.57 -6.66
N PRO A 921 -12.64 -19.70 -6.87
CA PRO A 921 -12.99 -18.65 -5.93
C PRO A 921 -13.45 -19.23 -4.59
N ASN A 922 -13.18 -18.50 -3.50
CA ASN A 922 -13.82 -18.75 -2.22
C ASN A 922 -15.18 -18.07 -2.20
N VAL A 923 -16.23 -18.80 -2.60
CA VAL A 923 -17.61 -18.30 -2.73
C VAL A 923 -18.08 -17.52 -1.50
N MET A 924 -17.79 -18.01 -0.28
CA MET A 924 -18.22 -17.33 0.95
C MET A 924 -17.54 -15.97 1.14
N LYS A 925 -16.23 -15.88 0.86
CA LYS A 925 -15.51 -14.60 0.92
C LYS A 925 -15.89 -13.67 -0.21
N GLN A 926 -16.10 -14.18 -1.43
CA GLN A 926 -16.54 -13.39 -2.58
C GLN A 926 -17.87 -12.70 -2.27
N LYS A 927 -18.91 -13.47 -1.93
CA LYS A 927 -20.25 -12.91 -1.67
C LYS A 927 -20.32 -11.95 -0.49
N ASN A 928 -19.67 -12.27 0.62
CA ASN A 928 -19.76 -11.45 1.83
C ASN A 928 -18.97 -10.13 1.71
N ALA A 929 -17.95 -10.10 0.85
CA ALA A 929 -17.09 -8.93 0.69
C ALA A 929 -17.44 -8.08 -0.55
N PHE A 930 -18.29 -8.54 -1.47
CA PHE A 930 -18.62 -7.73 -2.64
C PHE A 930 -19.35 -6.43 -2.30
N PRO A 931 -20.47 -6.42 -1.54
CA PRO A 931 -21.13 -5.17 -1.14
C PRO A 931 -20.20 -4.14 -0.49
N PRO A 932 -19.40 -4.49 0.55
CA PRO A 932 -18.55 -3.49 1.19
C PRO A 932 -17.39 -3.03 0.30
N ASN A 933 -16.83 -3.92 -0.55
CA ASN A 933 -15.76 -3.51 -1.45
C ASN A 933 -16.28 -2.57 -2.54
N PHE A 934 -17.50 -2.80 -3.04
CA PHE A 934 -18.14 -1.94 -4.01
C PHE A 934 -18.38 -0.55 -3.43
N ILE A 935 -18.94 -0.45 -2.22
CA ILE A 935 -19.14 0.85 -1.55
C ILE A 935 -17.81 1.56 -1.26
N HIS A 936 -16.78 0.85 -0.79
CA HIS A 936 -15.46 1.46 -0.62
C HIS A 936 -14.87 2.00 -1.93
N SER A 937 -15.18 1.37 -3.07
CA SER A 937 -14.73 1.86 -4.37
C SER A 937 -15.47 3.15 -4.78
N LEU A 938 -16.72 3.34 -4.36
CA LEU A 938 -17.49 4.57 -4.61
C LEU A 938 -17.08 5.71 -3.67
N ASP A 939 -16.86 5.41 -2.39
CA ASP A 939 -16.25 6.34 -1.42
C ASP A 939 -14.92 6.88 -1.97
N SER A 940 -14.07 5.98 -2.47
CA SER A 940 -12.82 6.40 -3.09
C SER A 940 -13.02 7.25 -4.35
N CYS A 941 -14.00 6.91 -5.21
CA CYS A 941 -14.31 7.75 -6.38
C CYS A 941 -14.76 9.17 -5.99
N HIS A 942 -15.59 9.29 -4.95
CA HIS A 942 -16.04 10.59 -4.46
C HIS A 942 -14.87 11.42 -3.91
N MET A 943 -14.00 10.80 -3.12
CA MET A 943 -12.79 11.45 -2.62
C MET A 943 -11.85 11.86 -3.76
N MET A 944 -11.62 10.99 -4.75
CA MET A 944 -10.78 11.28 -5.92
C MET A 944 -11.31 12.44 -6.75
N LEU A 945 -12.62 12.47 -7.04
CA LEU A 945 -13.25 13.59 -7.74
C LEU A 945 -13.09 14.89 -6.96
N THR A 946 -13.39 14.85 -5.66
CA THR A 946 -13.24 16.01 -4.78
C THR A 946 -11.80 16.52 -4.79
N SER A 947 -10.81 15.62 -4.69
CA SER A 947 -9.38 15.93 -4.74
C SER A 947 -8.97 16.66 -6.01
N VAL A 948 -9.34 16.14 -7.19
CA VAL A 948 -8.94 16.73 -8.48
C VAL A 948 -9.64 18.08 -8.71
N HIS A 949 -10.92 18.22 -8.35
CA HIS A 949 -11.61 19.51 -8.43
C HIS A 949 -11.08 20.55 -7.41
N CYS A 950 -10.67 20.11 -6.21
CA CYS A 950 -10.02 20.97 -5.23
C CYS A 950 -8.67 21.50 -5.73
N GLU A 951 -7.88 20.65 -6.39
CA GLU A 951 -6.62 21.06 -7.02
C GLU A 951 -6.86 22.09 -8.13
N HIS A 952 -7.85 21.84 -9.00
CA HIS A 952 -8.24 22.77 -10.05
C HIS A 952 -8.69 24.13 -9.49
N ALA A 953 -9.36 24.13 -8.32
CA ALA A 953 -9.75 25.33 -7.59
C ALA A 953 -8.61 25.98 -6.77
N GLY A 954 -7.37 25.47 -6.82
CA GLY A 954 -6.21 26.04 -6.12
C GLY A 954 -6.25 25.88 -4.59
N ILE A 955 -7.02 24.91 -4.07
CA ILE A 955 -7.10 24.65 -2.62
C ILE A 955 -6.33 23.39 -2.24
N THR A 956 -5.69 23.43 -1.07
CA THR A 956 -5.01 22.27 -0.51
C THR A 956 -6.06 21.27 -0.04
N PHE A 957 -5.98 20.04 -0.53
CA PHE A 957 -6.85 18.94 -0.14
C PHE A 957 -6.01 17.74 0.26
N VAL A 958 -6.33 17.14 1.40
CA VAL A 958 -5.87 15.80 1.77
C VAL A 958 -7.05 15.02 2.36
N SER A 959 -6.97 13.70 2.33
CA SER A 959 -8.02 12.85 2.89
C SER A 959 -7.48 11.80 3.84
N VAL A 960 -8.28 11.47 4.85
CA VAL A 960 -8.27 10.20 5.56
C VAL A 960 -9.55 9.47 5.17
N HIS A 961 -9.55 8.91 3.96
CA HIS A 961 -10.72 8.28 3.38
C HIS A 961 -11.92 9.24 3.32
N ASP A 962 -12.94 9.05 4.15
CA ASP A 962 -14.18 9.82 4.25
C ASP A 962 -14.06 11.12 5.07
N CYS A 963 -12.86 11.45 5.55
CA CYS A 963 -12.56 12.68 6.27
C CYS A 963 -11.65 13.58 5.42
N PHE A 964 -12.17 14.73 4.99
CA PHE A 964 -11.52 15.66 4.06
C PHE A 964 -10.93 16.86 4.78
N TRP A 965 -9.68 17.20 4.50
CA TRP A 965 -8.94 18.24 5.19
C TRP A 965 -8.46 19.34 4.24
N THR A 966 -8.55 20.58 4.69
CA THR A 966 -8.08 21.77 3.99
C THR A 966 -7.68 22.87 4.98
N HIS A 967 -7.17 24.01 4.52
CA HIS A 967 -6.95 25.18 5.39
C HIS A 967 -8.29 25.75 5.88
N ALA A 968 -8.32 26.34 7.07
CA ALA A 968 -9.55 26.88 7.66
C ALA A 968 -10.28 27.88 6.72
N CYS A 969 -9.54 28.70 5.98
CA CYS A 969 -10.10 29.67 5.03
C CYS A 969 -10.75 29.04 3.79
N THR A 970 -10.44 27.78 3.46
CA THR A 970 -10.93 27.08 2.26
C THR A 970 -11.98 26.01 2.56
N VAL A 971 -12.37 25.82 3.82
CA VAL A 971 -13.42 24.86 4.22
C VAL A 971 -14.74 25.06 3.46
N PRO A 972 -15.28 26.30 3.29
CA PRO A 972 -16.51 26.49 2.54
C PRO A 972 -16.42 26.04 1.07
N VAL A 973 -15.28 26.31 0.42
CA VAL A 973 -15.01 25.93 -0.97
C VAL A 973 -14.90 24.42 -1.10
N MET A 974 -14.14 23.77 -0.22
CA MET A 974 -14.01 22.31 -0.18
C MET A 974 -15.37 21.64 0.03
N ASN A 975 -16.20 22.14 0.95
CA ASN A 975 -17.52 21.59 1.23
C ASN A 975 -18.49 21.73 0.06
N LYS A 976 -18.39 22.82 -0.71
CA LYS A 976 -19.15 23.01 -1.95
C LYS A 976 -18.74 21.97 -2.99
N ILE A 977 -17.44 21.84 -3.27
CA ILE A 977 -16.90 20.87 -4.22
C ILE A 977 -17.27 19.44 -3.79
N CYS A 978 -17.10 19.09 -2.52
CA CYS A 978 -17.46 17.78 -1.97
C CYS A 978 -18.92 17.41 -2.28
N ARG A 979 -19.88 18.33 -2.08
CA ARG A 979 -21.29 18.12 -2.39
C ARG A 979 -21.54 18.00 -3.89
N GLU A 980 -20.95 18.88 -4.69
CA GLU A 980 -21.08 18.85 -6.16
C GLU A 980 -20.59 17.52 -6.73
N GLN A 981 -19.42 17.05 -6.28
CA GLN A 981 -18.84 15.80 -6.78
C GLN A 981 -19.58 14.56 -6.28
N PHE A 982 -20.19 14.59 -5.09
CA PHE A 982 -21.07 13.51 -4.64
C PHE A 982 -22.33 13.41 -5.53
N VAL A 983 -22.93 14.57 -5.84
CA VAL A 983 -24.11 14.65 -6.71
C VAL A 983 -23.76 14.23 -8.12
N ALA A 984 -22.64 14.69 -8.69
CA ALA A 984 -22.16 14.29 -10.00
C ALA A 984 -21.97 12.75 -10.07
N LEU A 985 -21.24 12.18 -9.11
CA LEU A 985 -20.99 10.74 -9.05
C LEU A 985 -22.29 9.92 -8.99
N HIS A 986 -23.22 10.25 -8.09
CA HIS A 986 -24.47 9.51 -7.91
C HIS A 986 -25.59 9.92 -8.88
N SER A 987 -25.33 10.88 -9.78
CA SER A 987 -26.20 11.14 -10.94
C SER A 987 -25.97 10.11 -12.04
N GLU A 988 -24.79 9.47 -12.07
CA GLU A 988 -24.53 8.34 -12.94
C GLU A 988 -25.44 7.15 -12.61
N PRO A 989 -25.86 6.36 -13.62
CA PRO A 989 -26.67 5.17 -13.40
C PRO A 989 -25.80 3.99 -12.89
N ILE A 990 -25.12 4.17 -11.76
CA ILE A 990 -24.06 3.28 -11.24
C ILE A 990 -24.51 1.80 -11.17
N LEU A 991 -25.67 1.50 -10.59
CA LEU A 991 -26.14 0.12 -10.46
C LEU A 991 -26.49 -0.52 -11.81
N HIS A 992 -26.99 0.27 -12.76
CA HIS A 992 -27.28 -0.20 -14.12
C HIS A 992 -25.99 -0.41 -14.92
N ASN A 993 -25.02 0.51 -14.81
CA ASN A 993 -23.70 0.34 -15.42
C ASN A 993 -22.99 -0.90 -14.87
N LEU A 994 -23.06 -1.13 -13.56
CA LEU A 994 -22.56 -2.36 -12.94
C LEU A 994 -23.29 -3.59 -13.48
N SER A 995 -24.63 -3.59 -13.51
CA SER A 995 -25.43 -4.70 -14.05
C SER A 995 -25.04 -5.02 -15.50
N ASN A 996 -24.96 -4.01 -16.36
CA ASN A 996 -24.55 -4.15 -17.76
C ASN A 996 -23.16 -4.78 -17.87
N PHE A 997 -22.18 -4.27 -17.11
CA PHE A 997 -20.83 -4.84 -17.06
C PHE A 997 -20.86 -6.31 -16.61
N LEU A 998 -21.58 -6.64 -15.54
CA LEU A 998 -21.64 -8.00 -15.02
C LEU A 998 -22.32 -8.95 -16.02
N VAL A 999 -23.36 -8.50 -16.72
CA VAL A 999 -24.05 -9.27 -17.77
C VAL A 999 -23.12 -9.50 -18.96
N GLU A 1000 -22.40 -8.48 -19.42
CA GLU A 1000 -21.46 -8.60 -20.53
C GLU A 1000 -20.30 -9.55 -20.18
N ARG A 1001 -19.76 -9.42 -18.96
CA ARG A 1001 -18.56 -10.15 -18.54
C ARG A 1001 -18.84 -11.59 -18.08
N PHE A 1002 -19.94 -11.81 -17.37
CA PHE A 1002 -20.25 -13.07 -16.71
C PHE A 1002 -21.52 -13.74 -17.22
N GLY A 1003 -22.41 -13.01 -17.90
CA GLY A 1003 -23.63 -13.57 -18.46
C GLY A 1003 -23.37 -14.59 -19.57
N TYR A 1004 -24.32 -15.50 -19.75
CA TYR A 1004 -24.30 -16.47 -20.84
C TYR A 1004 -25.16 -15.97 -22.01
N LYS A 1005 -24.66 -16.07 -23.24
CA LYS A 1005 -25.46 -15.79 -24.45
C LYS A 1005 -26.53 -16.87 -24.64
N GLU A 1006 -27.61 -16.59 -25.37
CA GLU A 1006 -28.66 -17.58 -25.65
C GLU A 1006 -28.12 -18.87 -26.28
N SER A 1007 -27.12 -18.75 -27.16
CA SER A 1007 -26.42 -19.89 -27.76
C SER A 1007 -25.70 -20.78 -26.75
N GLU A 1008 -25.37 -20.26 -25.56
CA GLU A 1008 -24.66 -20.94 -24.47
C GLU A 1008 -25.60 -21.51 -23.39
N LEU A 1009 -26.90 -21.23 -23.48
CA LEU A 1009 -27.97 -21.74 -22.59
C LEU A 1009 -28.39 -23.18 -22.95
N ARG A 1010 -27.42 -24.01 -23.32
CA ARG A 1010 -27.60 -25.46 -23.48
C ARG A 1010 -27.03 -26.16 -22.25
N ASP A 1011 -27.58 -27.32 -21.94
CA ASP A 1011 -26.98 -28.20 -20.95
C ASP A 1011 -25.59 -28.61 -21.41
N ASP A 1012 -24.58 -28.35 -20.57
CA ASP A 1012 -23.25 -28.91 -20.73
C ASP A 1012 -22.91 -29.76 -19.48
N GLU A 1013 -21.89 -30.61 -19.59
CA GLU A 1013 -21.46 -31.53 -18.52
C GLU A 1013 -21.05 -30.83 -17.20
N SER A 1014 -20.86 -29.51 -17.19
CA SER A 1014 -20.30 -28.75 -16.07
C SER A 1014 -21.32 -27.88 -15.32
N VAL A 1015 -22.30 -27.26 -16.01
CA VAL A 1015 -23.29 -26.37 -15.40
C VAL A 1015 -24.66 -26.51 -16.10
N PRO A 1016 -25.75 -26.82 -15.37
CA PRO A 1016 -27.10 -26.89 -15.95
C PRO A 1016 -27.58 -25.58 -16.56
N ALA A 1017 -28.34 -25.63 -17.65
CA ALA A 1017 -28.90 -24.44 -18.31
C ALA A 1017 -29.77 -23.59 -17.36
N SER A 1018 -30.45 -24.23 -16.40
CA SER A 1018 -31.27 -23.56 -15.40
C SER A 1018 -30.47 -22.65 -14.46
N GLU A 1019 -29.25 -23.04 -14.06
CA GLU A 1019 -28.36 -22.21 -13.23
C GLU A 1019 -27.74 -21.06 -14.02
N LYS A 1020 -27.45 -21.28 -15.32
CA LYS A 1020 -27.00 -20.22 -16.25
C LYS A 1020 -28.08 -19.15 -16.43
N LEU A 1021 -29.34 -19.57 -16.58
CA LEU A 1021 -30.49 -18.66 -16.69
C LEU A 1021 -30.72 -17.88 -15.38
N LYS A 1022 -30.65 -18.56 -14.23
CA LYS A 1022 -30.72 -17.90 -12.91
C LYS A 1022 -29.66 -16.84 -12.74
N LEU A 1023 -28.40 -17.12 -13.11
CA LEU A 1023 -27.32 -16.12 -13.09
C LEU A 1023 -27.73 -14.90 -13.93
N ASN A 1024 -28.08 -15.09 -15.21
CA ASN A 1024 -28.47 -13.99 -16.09
C ASN A 1024 -29.61 -13.15 -15.51
N ASN A 1025 -30.62 -13.79 -14.90
CA ASN A 1025 -31.75 -13.10 -14.28
C ASN A 1025 -31.32 -12.27 -13.06
N VAL A 1026 -30.52 -12.85 -12.16
CA VAL A 1026 -30.01 -12.16 -10.97
C VAL A 1026 -29.17 -10.95 -11.36
N LEU A 1027 -28.29 -11.09 -12.36
CA LEU A 1027 -27.45 -9.97 -12.81
C LEU A 1027 -28.26 -8.79 -13.37
N LYS A 1028 -29.42 -9.06 -13.99
CA LYS A 1028 -30.33 -8.05 -14.57
C LYS A 1028 -31.33 -7.46 -13.55
N GLN A 1029 -31.48 -8.07 -12.38
CA GLN A 1029 -32.47 -7.66 -11.38
C GLN A 1029 -31.98 -6.48 -10.53
N VAL A 1030 -31.73 -5.35 -11.17
CA VAL A 1030 -31.31 -4.11 -10.48
C VAL A 1030 -32.42 -3.64 -9.54
N PRO A 1031 -32.13 -3.38 -8.25
CA PRO A 1031 -33.11 -2.85 -7.30
C PRO A 1031 -33.70 -1.52 -7.76
N VAL A 1032 -35.01 -1.36 -7.57
CA VAL A 1032 -35.75 -0.13 -7.90
C VAL A 1032 -35.31 1.00 -6.97
N GLN A 1033 -35.09 2.19 -7.55
CA GLN A 1033 -34.76 3.40 -6.81
C GLN A 1033 -36.01 4.02 -6.17
N GLY A 1034 -35.86 4.60 -4.98
CA GLY A 1034 -36.89 5.41 -4.32
C GLY A 1034 -37.02 6.84 -4.88
N THR A 1035 -37.58 7.74 -4.07
CA THR A 1035 -38.02 9.08 -4.46
C THR A 1035 -37.08 10.21 -4.04
N PHE A 1036 -35.99 9.93 -3.31
CA PHE A 1036 -35.08 10.96 -2.82
C PHE A 1036 -34.47 11.81 -3.95
N ASP A 1037 -34.62 13.14 -3.88
CA ASP A 1037 -33.96 14.07 -4.79
C ASP A 1037 -32.49 14.29 -4.38
N LEU A 1038 -31.58 13.76 -5.19
CA LEU A 1038 -30.13 13.88 -4.98
C LEU A 1038 -29.65 15.34 -4.95
N LYS A 1039 -30.31 16.27 -5.66
CA LYS A 1039 -29.87 17.68 -5.70
C LYS A 1039 -29.97 18.37 -4.35
N SER A 1040 -30.81 17.87 -3.44
CA SER A 1040 -30.93 18.38 -2.07
C SER A 1040 -29.61 18.35 -1.29
N VAL A 1041 -28.68 17.44 -1.64
CA VAL A 1041 -27.34 17.34 -1.02
C VAL A 1041 -26.55 18.63 -1.18
N LEU A 1042 -26.74 19.38 -2.27
CA LEU A 1042 -26.02 20.65 -2.52
C LEU A 1042 -26.28 21.68 -1.41
N ALA A 1043 -27.45 21.65 -0.79
CA ALA A 1043 -27.84 22.54 0.30
C ALA A 1043 -27.57 21.95 1.70
N SER A 1044 -27.11 20.70 1.81
CA SER A 1044 -26.94 20.04 3.11
C SER A 1044 -25.64 20.44 3.80
N VAL A 1045 -25.76 21.22 4.87
CA VAL A 1045 -24.62 21.71 5.68
C VAL A 1045 -23.91 20.57 6.42
N TYR A 1046 -24.65 19.56 6.89
CA TYR A 1046 -24.11 18.48 7.74
C TYR A 1046 -23.83 17.18 6.97
N PHE A 1047 -23.86 17.23 5.64
CA PHE A 1047 -23.45 16.10 4.79
C PHE A 1047 -22.01 15.67 5.12
N PHE A 1048 -21.11 16.65 5.14
CA PHE A 1048 -19.73 16.57 5.65
C PHE A 1048 -19.54 17.78 6.59
N SER A 1049 -19.24 17.54 7.87
CA SER A 1049 -19.18 18.62 8.90
C SER A 1049 -18.22 18.36 10.05
#